data_AF-A0A370TJP4-F1
#
_entry.id   AF-A0A370TJP4-F1
#
_cell.length_a   1.000
_cell.length_b   1.000
_cell.length_c   1.000
_cell.angle_alpha   90.00
_cell.angle_beta   90.00
_cell.angle_gamma   90.00
#
_symmetry.space_group_name_H-M   'P 1'
#
loop_
_entity.id
_entity.type
_entity.pdbx_description
1 polymer ?
#
loop_
_entity_poly.entity_id
_entity_poly.type
_entity_poly.pdbx_seq_one_letter_code
_entity_poly.pdbx_strand_id
1 'polypeptide(L)'
;MSDSITHRPALGHVAAIGTLYDARNDTFLPRSLFTGQLPADAIVRGDISKKTVNVNYVDSYKVRFQEMGLSTELSASILAGLVPVGGSGHYLSEERDSNYILLAALHHKITTVQESLNLMSSGMRSCLGITSLSTKEATHVVTEIEWGAQSFITARHRLLGNVERSIVEQRFQAQVKTFEESITAPVHSVHGNDHGGMGADLPLEITAYGDILADNGIRMHDFQEANNFLGLIPQNIKHENGGKGTPVTYKLVPVGMLPMFLPIQVQVDSTVTPPSADCLQRFVLLFDQIRAGQQRMNDYHSFVRRHKLYIPDDHVRSVEERISAMKSAETHLKSSYARVLQNARSGVDDPGKVWDLLKDPSVEKFSPQSITDITESHREKVELIQMMVANGASYIGYNDLDVDRELAKVRGIDAYVFAFSQTAMKDKNSWDGNKKLLFDLLTDRSSRKFVAIVDYDARKKTLETSRISHFRDRKEVVGDLLDHRKFLAEKSFARYAQGTLDTEVTQKPLKRRFVKIACPSSRCQQNGEQDWVCFQCHAPLEYGFSDPYIYCDCGRSQYSNYQFKCSSQQHGPGFEQYDQQVLNALLNSLTARDNLNILILGETGVGKSTFINAFVNYLTFETLDEAMKSEGLNWVIPCSFSTQIMDRTNPDSKIEQKKIVVGSRADEKDGSKGASATQETTVYPVTIGTTTIRLIDTPGIGDTRGLEFDKKNMADILATLSNYEELHGILILLKSNNARLTTMFSFCVKELLTHLHRDSARNMAFGFTNTRISNYTPGDTFGSLETLLNQHPDVGLSLSIHTTYCFDSESFRYLAAYKMNVPMDNFEDFRRSWGHSRQEANRLLDHFQSQTPHLVQSTISLNSSREVITQLTVPMTEISQLINRNIAIAEDKIQELKDHRLKGDDLRKRLHVSKVQYNPQPLSKPRTVCCDTSCTEYRADGNQEDKSITVYKSHCHAVCYLTDVAADVRSHPGLIHCAAFSGSNYCTHCSHHWQEHMHILYELHEQPGTVTDLEIEKQLKDHADDITLRQTAITNTDQLVNEYKNEHAQIQEAAAQFGLFLKKWSITGGYNDATLEYLDILIKEEEGKVGAGGSKKKLNALLLDRAKHVEIVKILEHNMKYDPNARLLNEQEVDALVRKLYNLKHFGKNLRKVKQAITAAHEATYRERPYRVKNSRGRPRSHFKPTDISHGIPNAIVGRIQQSLPSRPQTWLNSTTPKTTYQEVIYGATPGTPVGGSGNSSQLSQQKKVASAKSAVRGWFKS
;
A
#
# COMPACT_ATOMS: atom_id res chain seq x y z
N MET A 1 -79.58 -14.80 -9.91
CA MET A 1 -80.42 -15.94 -10.37
C MET A 1 -80.04 -16.40 -11.79
N SER A 2 -79.20 -15.66 -12.52
CA SER A 2 -78.60 -16.05 -13.80
C SER A 2 -77.46 -17.08 -13.68
N ASP A 3 -76.75 -17.05 -12.55
CA ASP A 3 -75.33 -17.45 -12.46
C ASP A 3 -75.13 -18.95 -12.19
N SER A 4 -76.19 -19.74 -12.38
CA SER A 4 -76.27 -21.17 -12.10
C SER A 4 -76.27 -22.05 -13.36
N ILE A 5 -76.37 -21.46 -14.55
CA ILE A 5 -76.39 -22.20 -15.82
C ILE A 5 -74.97 -22.24 -16.38
N THR A 6 -74.36 -23.43 -16.42
CA THR A 6 -72.94 -23.58 -16.79
C THR A 6 -72.80 -23.90 -18.28
N HIS A 7 -72.01 -23.11 -19.00
CA HIS A 7 -71.56 -23.45 -20.35
C HIS A 7 -70.25 -24.26 -20.27
N ARG A 8 -70.17 -25.36 -21.03
CA ARG A 8 -69.06 -26.31 -21.02
C ARG A 8 -68.62 -26.66 -22.46
N PRO A 9 -67.41 -26.28 -22.89
CA PRO A 9 -66.83 -26.78 -24.15
C PRO A 9 -66.74 -28.32 -24.16
N ALA A 10 -67.01 -28.93 -25.31
CA ALA A 10 -67.14 -30.39 -25.42
C ALA A 10 -65.81 -31.15 -25.24
N LEU A 11 -64.69 -30.60 -25.73
CA LEU A 11 -63.35 -31.20 -25.61
C LEU A 11 -63.30 -32.67 -26.11
N GLY A 12 -63.99 -32.97 -27.22
CA GLY A 12 -64.09 -34.31 -27.79
C GLY A 12 -65.10 -35.26 -27.11
N HIS A 13 -65.76 -34.85 -26.02
CA HIS A 13 -66.82 -35.66 -25.41
C HIS A 13 -68.12 -35.62 -26.23
N VAL A 14 -68.80 -36.76 -26.31
CA VAL A 14 -70.13 -36.88 -26.91
C VAL A 14 -71.16 -37.26 -25.85
N ALA A 15 -72.05 -36.32 -25.56
CA ALA A 15 -73.23 -36.45 -24.71
C ALA A 15 -74.48 -35.91 -25.45
N ALA A 16 -75.65 -36.42 -25.09
CA ALA A 16 -76.94 -36.06 -25.69
C ALA A 16 -77.75 -35.13 -24.77
N ILE A 17 -78.82 -34.52 -25.30
CA ILE A 17 -79.78 -33.78 -24.48
C ILE A 17 -80.43 -34.76 -23.48
N GLY A 18 -80.47 -34.37 -22.20
CA GLY A 18 -80.89 -35.21 -21.09
C GLY A 18 -79.79 -36.02 -20.42
N THR A 19 -78.57 -36.11 -20.96
CA THR A 19 -77.45 -36.79 -20.29
C THR A 19 -77.13 -36.13 -18.94
N LEU A 20 -77.01 -36.95 -17.89
CA LEU A 20 -76.69 -36.49 -16.54
C LEU A 20 -75.17 -36.27 -16.36
N TYR A 21 -74.79 -35.39 -15.44
CA TYR A 21 -73.42 -34.88 -15.33
C TYR A 21 -72.97 -34.67 -13.86
N ASP A 22 -71.74 -35.05 -13.54
CA ASP A 22 -71.10 -34.83 -12.24
C ASP A 22 -70.00 -33.76 -12.31
N ALA A 23 -70.31 -32.54 -11.85
CA ALA A 23 -69.39 -31.42 -11.79
C ALA A 23 -68.29 -31.53 -10.71
N ARG A 24 -68.33 -32.56 -9.83
CA ARG A 24 -67.25 -32.79 -8.85
C ARG A 24 -66.06 -33.44 -9.53
N ASN A 25 -66.34 -34.48 -10.32
CA ASN A 25 -65.37 -35.26 -11.09
C ASN A 25 -65.19 -34.77 -12.54
N ASP A 26 -66.04 -33.84 -12.98
CA ASP A 26 -66.13 -33.31 -14.34
C ASP A 26 -66.51 -34.32 -15.46
N THR A 27 -67.33 -35.32 -15.10
CA THR A 27 -67.68 -36.45 -15.97
C THR A 27 -69.15 -36.45 -16.41
N PHE A 28 -69.38 -36.79 -17.68
CA PHE A 28 -70.70 -37.20 -18.17
C PHE A 28 -71.03 -38.60 -17.66
N LEU A 29 -72.24 -38.80 -17.16
CA LEU A 29 -72.70 -40.07 -16.61
C LEU A 29 -73.43 -40.89 -17.71
N PRO A 30 -73.34 -42.23 -17.73
CA PRO A 30 -74.04 -43.08 -18.69
C PRO A 30 -75.54 -43.26 -18.33
N ARG A 31 -76.21 -42.15 -18.02
CA ARG A 31 -77.63 -42.08 -17.60
C ARG A 31 -78.28 -40.84 -18.22
N SER A 32 -79.56 -40.95 -18.51
CA SER A 32 -80.39 -39.84 -19.01
C SER A 32 -81.49 -39.49 -18.01
N LEU A 33 -81.91 -38.22 -18.03
CA LEU A 33 -83.15 -37.73 -17.45
C LEU A 33 -84.40 -38.38 -18.07
N PHE A 34 -84.27 -39.01 -19.25
CA PHE A 34 -85.38 -39.58 -20.02
C PHE A 34 -85.31 -41.11 -20.12
N THR A 35 -86.47 -41.75 -20.06
CA THR A 35 -86.67 -43.21 -20.17
C THR A 35 -87.38 -43.65 -21.45
N GLY A 36 -87.84 -42.70 -22.27
CA GLY A 36 -88.51 -42.94 -23.55
C GLY A 36 -88.15 -41.88 -24.60
N GLN A 37 -88.73 -42.00 -25.80
CA GLN A 37 -88.57 -40.98 -26.84
C GLN A 37 -89.16 -39.64 -26.41
N LEU A 38 -88.49 -38.55 -26.77
CA LEU A 38 -88.95 -37.19 -26.48
C LEU A 38 -90.11 -36.77 -27.40
N PRO A 39 -91.06 -35.94 -26.92
CA PRO A 39 -92.06 -35.29 -27.77
C PRO A 39 -91.44 -34.48 -28.92
N ALA A 40 -92.16 -34.36 -30.04
CA ALA A 40 -91.67 -33.64 -31.22
C ALA A 40 -91.44 -32.13 -30.99
N ASP A 41 -92.09 -31.54 -29.98
CA ASP A 41 -91.98 -30.14 -29.54
C ASP A 41 -90.98 -29.93 -28.38
N ALA A 42 -90.37 -31.01 -27.86
CA ALA A 42 -89.48 -30.96 -26.71
C ALA A 42 -88.05 -30.46 -27.03
N ILE A 43 -87.62 -30.54 -28.30
CA ILE A 43 -86.32 -30.01 -28.75
C ILE A 43 -86.57 -28.84 -29.70
N VAL A 44 -86.23 -27.64 -29.26
CA VAL A 44 -86.21 -26.43 -30.09
C VAL A 44 -84.84 -26.33 -30.76
N ARG A 45 -84.84 -26.51 -32.08
CA ARG A 45 -83.67 -26.35 -32.96
C ARG A 45 -83.64 -24.94 -33.54
N GLY A 46 -82.48 -24.28 -33.45
CA GLY A 46 -82.14 -23.09 -34.22
C GLY A 46 -80.93 -23.38 -35.10
N ASP A 47 -81.00 -23.08 -36.39
CA ASP A 47 -79.84 -23.15 -37.29
C ASP A 47 -79.00 -21.86 -37.15
N ILE A 48 -77.69 -22.02 -36.91
CA ILE A 48 -76.75 -20.93 -36.63
C ILE A 48 -75.54 -21.10 -37.53
N SER A 49 -75.43 -20.34 -38.62
CA SER A 49 -74.22 -20.35 -39.46
C SER A 49 -73.24 -19.28 -38.99
N LYS A 50 -72.17 -19.69 -38.27
CA LYS A 50 -71.11 -18.77 -37.81
C LYS A 50 -69.73 -19.39 -37.94
N LYS A 51 -68.85 -18.73 -38.69
CA LYS A 51 -67.40 -19.02 -38.74
C LYS A 51 -66.66 -17.94 -37.94
N THR A 52 -65.70 -18.33 -37.11
CA THR A 52 -64.77 -17.44 -36.42
C THR A 52 -63.34 -17.95 -36.57
N VAL A 53 -62.41 -17.02 -36.81
CA VAL A 53 -60.97 -17.26 -36.87
C VAL A 53 -60.32 -16.24 -35.93
N ASN A 54 -59.43 -16.69 -35.06
CA ASN A 54 -58.61 -15.83 -34.20
C ASN A 54 -57.18 -16.38 -34.15
N VAL A 55 -56.16 -15.52 -34.23
CA VAL A 55 -54.75 -15.88 -34.00
C VAL A 55 -54.22 -15.34 -32.67
N ASN A 56 -53.35 -16.11 -32.02
CA ASN A 56 -52.62 -15.71 -30.83
C ASN A 56 -51.16 -16.18 -30.87
N TYR A 57 -50.31 -15.49 -30.09
CA TYR A 57 -48.86 -15.67 -29.98
C TYR A 57 -48.39 -15.91 -28.53
N VAL A 58 -49.31 -15.91 -27.55
CA VAL A 58 -48.99 -16.00 -26.12
C VAL A 58 -49.21 -17.41 -25.57
N ASP A 59 -48.12 -18.14 -25.37
CA ASP A 59 -48.14 -19.50 -24.80
C ASP A 59 -48.38 -19.53 -23.28
N SER A 60 -49.64 -19.54 -22.85
CA SER A 60 -50.05 -19.59 -21.44
C SER A 60 -51.32 -20.43 -21.26
N TYR A 61 -51.44 -21.16 -20.15
CA TYR A 61 -52.65 -21.87 -19.74
C TYR A 61 -53.84 -20.90 -19.62
N LYS A 62 -53.67 -19.75 -18.94
CA LYS A 62 -54.72 -18.74 -18.86
C LYS A 62 -55.24 -18.33 -20.24
N VAL A 63 -54.33 -18.10 -21.18
CA VAL A 63 -54.67 -17.66 -22.54
C VAL A 63 -55.40 -18.77 -23.30
N ARG A 64 -54.85 -19.99 -23.34
CA ARG A 64 -55.49 -21.16 -23.97
C ARG A 64 -56.88 -21.45 -23.42
N PHE A 65 -57.06 -21.30 -22.11
CA PHE A 65 -58.35 -21.51 -21.47
C PHE A 65 -59.38 -20.43 -21.85
N GLN A 66 -58.95 -19.19 -22.05
CA GLN A 66 -59.80 -18.12 -22.55
C GLN A 66 -60.19 -18.33 -24.03
N GLU A 67 -59.26 -18.76 -24.90
CA GLU A 67 -59.54 -19.10 -26.30
C GLU A 67 -60.57 -20.23 -26.44
N MET A 68 -60.41 -21.29 -25.66
CA MET A 68 -61.32 -22.44 -25.67
C MET A 68 -62.64 -22.20 -24.92
N GLY A 69 -62.84 -21.02 -24.33
CA GLY A 69 -64.06 -20.69 -23.58
C GLY A 69 -64.27 -21.53 -22.32
N LEU A 70 -63.17 -21.94 -21.66
CA LEU A 70 -63.20 -22.80 -20.47
C LEU A 70 -63.51 -21.98 -19.21
N SER A 71 -64.41 -22.48 -18.37
CA SER A 71 -64.69 -21.88 -17.06
C SER A 71 -63.51 -22.09 -16.09
N THR A 72 -63.46 -21.32 -15.01
CA THR A 72 -62.40 -21.43 -13.98
C THR A 72 -62.38 -22.81 -13.32
N GLU A 73 -63.56 -23.43 -13.16
CA GLU A 73 -63.74 -24.74 -12.56
C GLU A 73 -63.20 -25.84 -13.49
N LEU A 74 -63.53 -25.78 -14.78
CA LEU A 74 -63.03 -26.73 -15.78
C LEU A 74 -61.54 -26.54 -16.05
N SER A 75 -61.05 -25.30 -16.03
CA SER A 75 -59.62 -24.96 -16.10
C SER A 75 -58.82 -25.64 -14.97
N ALA A 76 -59.35 -25.60 -13.75
CA ALA A 76 -58.77 -26.31 -12.60
C ALA A 76 -58.75 -27.83 -12.80
N SER A 77 -59.83 -28.41 -13.33
CA SER A 77 -59.93 -29.85 -13.60
C SER A 77 -58.96 -30.35 -14.67
N ILE A 78 -58.70 -29.52 -15.69
CA ILE A 78 -57.72 -29.80 -16.75
C ILE A 78 -56.29 -29.71 -16.19
N LEU A 79 -55.97 -28.69 -15.38
CA LEU A 79 -54.68 -28.58 -14.70
C LEU A 79 -54.42 -29.74 -13.71
N ALA A 80 -55.49 -30.26 -13.10
CA ALA A 80 -55.50 -31.43 -12.24
C ALA A 80 -55.50 -32.77 -13.00
N GLY A 81 -55.62 -32.77 -14.33
CA GLY A 81 -55.65 -34.00 -15.14
C GLY A 81 -56.91 -34.86 -14.97
N LEU A 82 -58.00 -34.28 -14.44
CA LEU A 82 -59.26 -34.99 -14.16
C LEU A 82 -60.13 -35.18 -15.40
N VAL A 83 -59.96 -34.33 -16.41
CA VAL A 83 -60.74 -34.34 -17.65
C VAL A 83 -59.86 -34.84 -18.79
N PRO A 84 -60.17 -35.99 -19.41
CA PRO A 84 -59.52 -36.38 -20.66
C PRO A 84 -59.93 -35.40 -21.76
N VAL A 85 -58.97 -34.98 -22.60
CA VAL A 85 -59.25 -34.08 -23.73
C VAL A 85 -59.12 -34.85 -25.04
N GLY A 86 -60.08 -34.65 -25.95
CA GLY A 86 -60.12 -35.22 -27.28
C GLY A 86 -60.32 -34.17 -28.37
N GLY A 87 -60.10 -34.53 -29.63
CA GLY A 87 -60.38 -33.67 -30.79
C GLY A 87 -59.54 -32.38 -30.76
N SER A 88 -60.19 -31.22 -30.88
CA SER A 88 -59.47 -29.93 -30.76
C SER A 88 -58.88 -29.69 -29.35
N GLY A 89 -59.31 -30.47 -28.33
CA GLY A 89 -58.82 -30.37 -26.96
C GLY A 89 -57.35 -30.77 -26.77
N HIS A 90 -56.79 -31.56 -27.69
CA HIS A 90 -55.37 -31.96 -27.64
C HIS A 90 -54.39 -30.77 -27.75
N TYR A 91 -54.84 -29.62 -28.28
CA TYR A 91 -54.08 -28.35 -28.24
C TYR A 91 -53.65 -27.96 -26.80
N LEU A 92 -54.44 -28.29 -25.77
CA LEU A 92 -54.08 -27.99 -24.38
C LEU A 92 -52.82 -28.75 -23.91
N SER A 93 -52.46 -29.85 -24.58
CA SER A 93 -51.26 -30.64 -24.33
C SER A 93 -50.02 -30.18 -25.13
N GLU A 94 -50.12 -29.16 -26.00
CA GLU A 94 -48.98 -28.61 -26.76
C GLU A 94 -47.93 -27.99 -25.80
N GLU A 95 -46.73 -28.55 -25.71
CA GLU A 95 -45.67 -28.08 -24.82
C GLU A 95 -44.58 -27.27 -25.54
N ARG A 96 -44.27 -26.08 -24.99
CA ARG A 96 -43.10 -25.30 -25.36
C ARG A 96 -42.07 -25.40 -24.23
N ASP A 97 -40.89 -25.93 -24.55
CA ASP A 97 -39.81 -26.23 -23.61
C ASP A 97 -38.79 -25.09 -23.45
N SER A 98 -38.78 -24.13 -24.37
CA SER A 98 -37.75 -23.08 -24.50
C SER A 98 -38.35 -21.73 -24.95
N ASN A 99 -37.81 -20.60 -24.47
CA ASN A 99 -38.18 -19.26 -24.97
C ASN A 99 -37.54 -18.92 -26.32
N TYR A 100 -36.63 -19.77 -26.83
CA TYR A 100 -36.10 -19.70 -28.20
C TYR A 100 -37.03 -20.34 -29.23
N ILE A 101 -38.28 -20.68 -28.87
CA ILE A 101 -39.32 -21.13 -29.79
C ILE A 101 -40.41 -20.06 -29.84
N LEU A 102 -40.63 -19.48 -31.02
CA LEU A 102 -41.85 -18.74 -31.32
C LEU A 102 -42.98 -19.76 -31.54
N LEU A 103 -44.16 -19.47 -30.98
CA LEU A 103 -45.38 -20.26 -31.16
C LEU A 103 -46.50 -19.30 -31.55
N ALA A 104 -47.31 -19.71 -32.51
CA ALA A 104 -48.62 -19.13 -32.78
C ALA A 104 -49.67 -20.24 -32.77
N ALA A 105 -50.91 -19.88 -32.45
CA ALA A 105 -52.07 -20.75 -32.56
C ALA A 105 -53.20 -20.00 -33.26
N LEU A 106 -53.77 -20.61 -34.29
CA LEU A 106 -54.96 -20.13 -34.99
C LEU A 106 -56.16 -21.00 -34.59
N HIS A 107 -57.13 -20.40 -33.90
CA HIS A 107 -58.40 -21.04 -33.55
C HIS A 107 -59.41 -20.81 -34.69
N HIS A 108 -59.85 -21.89 -35.31
CA HIS A 108 -60.89 -21.91 -36.33
C HIS A 108 -62.11 -22.66 -35.78
N LYS A 109 -63.21 -21.95 -35.53
CA LYS A 109 -64.49 -22.53 -35.06
C LYS A 109 -65.60 -22.24 -36.06
N ILE A 110 -66.34 -23.29 -36.41
CA ILE A 110 -67.62 -23.22 -37.14
C ILE A 110 -68.71 -23.74 -36.22
N THR A 111 -69.82 -23.02 -36.13
CA THR A 111 -71.09 -23.53 -35.58
C THR A 111 -72.14 -23.59 -36.68
N THR A 112 -73.11 -24.48 -36.51
CA THR A 112 -74.12 -24.84 -37.53
C THR A 112 -75.54 -24.92 -36.97
N VAL A 113 -75.72 -25.52 -35.79
CA VAL A 113 -77.03 -25.82 -35.19
C VAL A 113 -76.95 -25.72 -33.68
N GLN A 114 -77.94 -25.11 -33.04
CA GLN A 114 -78.17 -25.15 -31.60
C GLN A 114 -79.45 -25.96 -31.34
N GLU A 115 -79.37 -26.99 -30.50
CA GLU A 115 -80.53 -27.75 -30.05
C GLU A 115 -80.74 -27.55 -28.55
N SER A 116 -81.94 -27.14 -28.17
CA SER A 116 -82.30 -26.75 -26.80
C SER A 116 -83.52 -27.52 -26.31
N LEU A 117 -83.49 -27.94 -25.04
CA LEU A 117 -84.57 -28.67 -24.39
C LEU A 117 -85.65 -27.70 -23.90
N ASN A 118 -86.84 -27.77 -24.50
CA ASN A 118 -88.01 -27.07 -24.01
C ASN A 118 -88.59 -27.80 -22.78
N LEU A 119 -88.04 -27.50 -21.60
CA LEU A 119 -88.49 -28.03 -20.31
C LEU A 119 -89.99 -27.75 -20.02
N MET A 120 -90.61 -26.80 -20.72
CA MET A 120 -92.01 -26.42 -20.55
C MET A 120 -92.97 -27.17 -21.50
N SER A 121 -92.47 -28.07 -22.36
CA SER A 121 -93.33 -28.88 -23.25
C SER A 121 -94.31 -29.76 -22.44
N SER A 122 -95.57 -29.79 -22.86
CA SER A 122 -96.64 -30.50 -22.16
C SER A 122 -96.46 -32.02 -22.15
N GLY A 123 -95.81 -32.57 -23.19
CA GLY A 123 -95.53 -34.00 -23.32
C GLY A 123 -94.40 -34.52 -22.44
N MET A 124 -93.58 -33.66 -21.82
CA MET A 124 -92.38 -34.07 -21.09
C MET A 124 -92.67 -35.06 -19.94
N ARG A 125 -93.83 -34.94 -19.30
CA ARG A 125 -94.19 -35.67 -18.07
C ARG A 125 -94.15 -37.19 -18.23
N SER A 126 -94.51 -37.73 -19.40
CA SER A 126 -94.53 -39.18 -19.66
C SER A 126 -93.16 -39.79 -19.92
N CYS A 127 -92.13 -38.98 -20.15
CA CYS A 127 -90.82 -39.44 -20.61
C CYS A 127 -89.71 -39.32 -19.55
N LEU A 128 -90.02 -38.85 -18.34
CA LEU A 128 -89.05 -38.57 -17.27
C LEU A 128 -88.67 -39.82 -16.46
N GLY A 129 -87.38 -40.14 -16.46
CA GLY A 129 -86.76 -41.14 -15.60
C GLY A 129 -86.47 -40.60 -14.21
N ILE A 130 -87.50 -40.45 -13.36
CA ILE A 130 -87.33 -39.96 -11.97
C ILE A 130 -86.35 -40.84 -11.18
N THR A 131 -86.31 -42.14 -11.46
CA THR A 131 -85.32 -43.09 -10.88
C THR A 131 -83.88 -42.78 -11.27
N SER A 132 -83.60 -42.15 -12.42
CA SER A 132 -82.24 -41.72 -12.80
C SER A 132 -81.68 -40.61 -11.90
N LEU A 133 -82.56 -39.88 -11.18
CA LEU A 133 -82.19 -38.79 -10.28
C LEU A 133 -82.11 -39.20 -8.81
N SER A 134 -82.43 -40.45 -8.45
CA SER A 134 -82.40 -40.91 -7.05
C SER A 134 -80.97 -41.15 -6.52
N THR A 135 -80.00 -41.33 -7.42
CA THR A 135 -78.59 -41.46 -7.07
C THR A 135 -77.95 -40.08 -6.85
N LYS A 136 -77.30 -39.88 -5.70
CA LYS A 136 -76.56 -38.66 -5.28
C LYS A 136 -75.34 -38.29 -6.14
N GLU A 137 -75.25 -38.85 -7.34
CA GLU A 137 -74.12 -38.77 -8.25
C GLU A 137 -74.30 -37.66 -9.29
N ALA A 138 -75.51 -37.43 -9.79
CA ALA A 138 -75.78 -36.39 -10.78
C ALA A 138 -75.91 -35.01 -10.12
N THR A 139 -75.21 -34.01 -10.65
CA THR A 139 -75.26 -32.61 -10.18
C THR A 139 -75.94 -31.69 -11.21
N HIS A 140 -75.76 -31.97 -12.50
CA HIS A 140 -76.35 -31.22 -13.61
C HIS A 140 -76.93 -32.17 -14.68
N VAL A 141 -77.68 -31.61 -15.63
CA VAL A 141 -78.16 -32.28 -16.85
C VAL A 141 -77.87 -31.42 -18.07
N VAL A 142 -77.54 -32.06 -19.21
CA VAL A 142 -77.41 -31.39 -20.52
C VAL A 142 -78.78 -30.94 -21.02
N THR A 143 -78.99 -29.64 -21.16
CA THR A 143 -80.24 -29.06 -21.70
C THR A 143 -80.05 -28.38 -23.05
N GLU A 144 -78.82 -28.18 -23.52
CA GLU A 144 -78.53 -27.53 -24.80
C GLU A 144 -77.22 -28.04 -25.38
N ILE A 145 -77.15 -28.13 -26.71
CA ILE A 145 -75.94 -28.47 -27.47
C ILE A 145 -75.78 -27.47 -28.62
N GLU A 146 -74.63 -26.81 -28.67
CA GLU A 146 -74.12 -26.08 -29.83
C GLU A 146 -73.27 -27.05 -30.67
N TRP A 147 -73.73 -27.33 -31.89
CA TRP A 147 -73.10 -28.22 -32.86
C TRP A 147 -72.25 -27.44 -33.89
N GLY A 148 -71.27 -28.11 -34.47
CA GLY A 148 -70.39 -27.57 -35.50
C GLY A 148 -69.10 -28.36 -35.63
N ALA A 149 -67.96 -27.67 -35.66
CA ALA A 149 -66.63 -28.22 -35.34
C ALA A 149 -65.64 -27.08 -35.06
N GLN A 150 -64.63 -27.33 -34.25
CA GLN A 150 -63.48 -26.43 -34.10
C GLN A 150 -62.14 -27.13 -34.35
N SER A 151 -61.12 -26.32 -34.60
CA SER A 151 -59.75 -26.74 -34.88
C SER A 151 -58.74 -25.68 -34.44
N PHE A 152 -57.54 -26.12 -34.08
CA PHE A 152 -56.40 -25.28 -33.76
C PHE A 152 -55.25 -25.64 -34.70
N ILE A 153 -54.72 -24.66 -35.44
CA ILE A 153 -53.48 -24.80 -36.20
C ILE A 153 -52.36 -24.14 -35.40
N THR A 154 -51.44 -24.92 -34.85
CA THR A 154 -50.22 -24.39 -34.23
C THR A 154 -49.11 -24.25 -35.26
N ALA A 155 -48.32 -23.17 -35.14
CA ALA A 155 -47.13 -22.94 -35.95
C ALA A 155 -45.97 -22.61 -35.00
N ARG A 156 -44.85 -23.33 -35.14
CA ARG A 156 -43.66 -23.20 -34.28
C ARG A 156 -42.44 -22.84 -35.12
N HIS A 157 -41.61 -21.92 -34.62
CA HIS A 157 -40.32 -21.57 -35.25
C HIS A 157 -39.22 -21.44 -34.19
N ARG A 158 -38.07 -22.12 -34.40
CA ARG A 158 -36.92 -22.07 -33.49
C ARG A 158 -35.95 -20.96 -33.90
N LEU A 159 -35.78 -19.99 -33.00
CA LEU A 159 -34.84 -18.89 -33.16
C LEU A 159 -33.38 -19.39 -33.23
N LEU A 160 -32.64 -18.88 -34.21
CA LEU A 160 -31.19 -19.04 -34.30
C LEU A 160 -30.49 -17.87 -33.59
N GLY A 161 -29.53 -18.17 -32.71
CA GLY A 161 -28.94 -17.21 -31.77
C GLY A 161 -28.01 -16.14 -32.38
N ASN A 162 -28.02 -15.97 -33.70
CA ASN A 162 -27.20 -15.02 -34.47
C ASN A 162 -28.04 -13.97 -35.23
N VAL A 163 -29.36 -13.94 -35.02
CA VAL A 163 -30.29 -12.99 -35.65
C VAL A 163 -31.05 -12.23 -34.56
N GLU A 164 -31.33 -10.95 -34.80
CA GLU A 164 -32.11 -10.13 -33.85
C GLU A 164 -33.55 -10.68 -33.72
N ARG A 165 -33.95 -11.00 -32.49
CA ARG A 165 -35.24 -11.64 -32.20
C ARG A 165 -36.43 -10.86 -32.75
N SER A 166 -36.41 -9.54 -32.60
CA SER A 166 -37.43 -8.59 -33.11
C SER A 166 -37.77 -8.83 -34.58
N ILE A 167 -36.75 -8.96 -35.43
CA ILE A 167 -36.87 -9.13 -36.89
C ILE A 167 -37.49 -10.50 -37.21
N VAL A 168 -37.04 -11.57 -36.54
CA VAL A 168 -37.58 -12.93 -36.75
C VAL A 168 -39.02 -13.02 -36.24
N GLU A 169 -39.33 -12.35 -35.12
CA GLU A 169 -40.66 -12.36 -34.49
C GLU A 169 -41.69 -11.56 -35.31
N GLN A 170 -41.32 -10.38 -35.84
CA GLN A 170 -42.13 -9.64 -36.82
C GLN A 170 -42.40 -10.46 -38.08
N ARG A 171 -41.37 -11.15 -38.59
CA ARG A 171 -41.45 -11.95 -39.83
C ARG A 171 -42.32 -13.19 -39.68
N PHE A 172 -42.22 -13.86 -38.53
CA PHE A 172 -43.09 -14.97 -38.13
C PHE A 172 -44.55 -14.52 -38.00
N GLN A 173 -44.81 -13.39 -37.32
CA GLN A 173 -46.15 -12.80 -37.20
C GLN A 173 -46.73 -12.44 -38.58
N ALA A 174 -45.92 -11.91 -39.51
CA ALA A 174 -46.36 -11.60 -40.87
C ALA A 174 -46.85 -12.86 -41.62
N GLN A 175 -46.07 -13.95 -41.61
CA GLN A 175 -46.45 -15.21 -42.26
C GLN A 175 -47.72 -15.83 -41.66
N VAL A 176 -47.85 -15.85 -40.33
CA VAL A 176 -49.06 -16.34 -39.66
C VAL A 176 -50.28 -15.45 -40.00
N LYS A 177 -50.10 -14.13 -40.10
CA LYS A 177 -51.18 -13.20 -40.48
C LYS A 177 -51.61 -13.36 -41.93
N THR A 178 -50.70 -13.59 -42.87
CA THR A 178 -51.06 -13.90 -44.27
C THR A 178 -51.87 -15.20 -44.36
N PHE A 179 -51.56 -16.20 -43.52
CA PHE A 179 -52.38 -17.41 -43.39
C PHE A 179 -53.78 -17.10 -42.82
N GLU A 180 -53.90 -16.31 -41.75
CA GLU A 180 -55.19 -15.86 -41.18
C GLU A 180 -56.07 -15.11 -42.19
N GLU A 181 -55.46 -14.20 -42.96
CA GLU A 181 -56.11 -13.46 -44.05
C GLU A 181 -56.59 -14.40 -45.17
N SER A 182 -55.82 -15.45 -45.52
CA SER A 182 -56.20 -16.44 -46.53
C SER A 182 -57.42 -17.30 -46.16
N ILE A 183 -57.67 -17.50 -44.85
CA ILE A 183 -58.80 -18.29 -44.34
C ILE A 183 -60.06 -17.42 -44.19
N THR A 184 -59.89 -16.12 -44.00
CA THR A 184 -60.98 -15.16 -43.76
C THR A 184 -61.47 -14.46 -45.03
N ALA A 185 -60.66 -14.38 -46.08
CA ALA A 185 -61.04 -13.80 -47.36
C ALA A 185 -62.11 -14.62 -48.12
N PRO A 186 -63.05 -13.97 -48.84
CA PRO A 186 -63.92 -14.65 -49.80
C PRO A 186 -63.16 -15.08 -51.06
N VAL A 187 -63.60 -16.18 -51.68
CA VAL A 187 -62.89 -17.03 -52.67
C VAL A 187 -62.50 -16.33 -54.00
N HIS A 188 -62.80 -15.04 -54.18
CA HIS A 188 -62.57 -14.30 -55.44
C HIS A 188 -61.56 -13.14 -55.36
N SER A 189 -60.81 -13.01 -54.25
CA SER A 189 -59.86 -11.91 -54.05
C SER A 189 -58.41 -12.37 -53.80
N VAL A 190 -57.90 -13.30 -54.63
CA VAL A 190 -56.46 -13.63 -54.68
C VAL A 190 -55.88 -13.25 -56.05
N HIS A 191 -55.69 -11.95 -56.25
CA HIS A 191 -54.58 -11.47 -57.08
C HIS A 191 -53.36 -11.37 -56.18
N GLY A 192 -52.22 -11.88 -56.65
CA GLY A 192 -50.96 -11.82 -55.91
C GLY A 192 -50.46 -10.39 -55.83
N ASN A 193 -50.81 -9.67 -54.76
CA ASN A 193 -50.09 -8.48 -54.37
C ASN A 193 -48.70 -8.91 -53.90
N ASP A 194 -47.72 -8.69 -54.76
CA ASP A 194 -46.30 -8.88 -54.50
C ASP A 194 -45.84 -7.86 -53.43
N HIS A 195 -46.07 -8.20 -52.16
CA HIS A 195 -45.71 -7.38 -51.00
C HIS A 195 -44.19 -7.43 -50.79
N GLY A 196 -43.48 -6.69 -51.65
CA GLY A 196 -42.03 -6.73 -51.72
C GLY A 196 -41.34 -6.37 -50.41
N GLY A 197 -40.34 -7.17 -50.01
CA GLY A 197 -39.26 -6.69 -49.15
C GLY A 197 -38.87 -7.49 -47.90
N MET A 198 -39.30 -8.74 -47.68
CA MET A 198 -38.86 -9.52 -46.51
C MET A 198 -38.44 -10.99 -46.77
N GLY A 199 -37.59 -11.25 -47.78
CA GLY A 199 -36.75 -12.47 -47.88
C GLY A 199 -37.47 -13.82 -48.13
N ALA A 200 -36.71 -14.93 -48.18
CA ALA A 200 -37.23 -16.29 -48.37
C ALA A 200 -37.75 -16.91 -47.04
N ASP A 201 -38.88 -17.59 -47.06
CA ASP A 201 -39.71 -17.89 -45.86
C ASP A 201 -39.02 -18.61 -44.68
N LEU A 202 -39.63 -18.50 -43.49
CA LEU A 202 -39.11 -19.17 -42.30
C LEU A 202 -39.53 -20.64 -42.30
N PRO A 203 -38.65 -21.58 -41.90
CA PRO A 203 -39.06 -22.96 -41.67
C PRO A 203 -39.96 -23.04 -40.44
N LEU A 204 -41.21 -23.48 -40.64
CA LEU A 204 -42.22 -23.63 -39.59
C LEU A 204 -42.51 -25.12 -39.35
N GLU A 205 -42.65 -25.51 -38.09
CA GLU A 205 -43.26 -26.79 -37.72
C GLU A 205 -44.76 -26.51 -37.48
N ILE A 206 -45.65 -27.04 -38.32
CA ILE A 206 -47.10 -26.80 -38.25
C ILE A 206 -47.83 -28.07 -37.78
N THR A 207 -48.77 -27.94 -36.85
CA THR A 207 -49.61 -29.06 -36.36
C THR A 207 -51.07 -28.65 -36.28
N ALA A 208 -51.96 -29.49 -36.79
CA ALA A 208 -53.41 -29.29 -36.77
C ALA A 208 -54.08 -30.22 -35.73
N TYR A 209 -54.92 -29.64 -34.88
CA TYR A 209 -55.80 -30.32 -33.94
C TYR A 209 -57.25 -29.99 -34.32
N GLY A 210 -58.20 -30.92 -34.18
CA GLY A 210 -59.60 -30.63 -34.50
C GLY A 210 -60.57 -31.74 -34.13
N ASP A 211 -61.85 -31.41 -33.95
CA ASP A 211 -62.87 -32.35 -33.45
C ASP A 211 -63.21 -33.48 -34.44
N ILE A 212 -62.83 -33.32 -35.71
CA ILE A 212 -63.01 -34.30 -36.79
C ILE A 212 -61.75 -35.19 -36.95
N LEU A 213 -60.72 -35.00 -36.12
CA LEU A 213 -59.51 -35.82 -36.10
C LEU A 213 -59.57 -36.81 -34.93
N ALA A 214 -59.25 -38.08 -35.22
CA ALA A 214 -59.11 -39.13 -34.21
C ALA A 214 -57.71 -39.17 -33.57
N ASP A 215 -56.72 -38.51 -34.18
CA ASP A 215 -55.34 -38.47 -33.74
C ASP A 215 -55.05 -37.30 -32.79
N ASN A 216 -54.00 -37.45 -31.96
CA ASN A 216 -53.49 -36.45 -31.01
C ASN A 216 -52.80 -35.23 -31.68
N GLY A 217 -53.27 -34.81 -32.85
CA GLY A 217 -52.69 -33.77 -33.70
C GLY A 217 -51.93 -34.32 -34.91
N ILE A 218 -52.15 -33.72 -36.08
CA ILE A 218 -51.51 -34.08 -37.36
C ILE A 218 -50.50 -33.01 -37.74
N ARG A 219 -49.24 -33.40 -38.03
CA ARG A 219 -48.23 -32.48 -38.57
C ARG A 219 -48.49 -32.18 -40.04
N MET A 220 -48.42 -30.90 -40.40
CA MET A 220 -48.55 -30.41 -41.78
C MET A 220 -47.20 -29.90 -42.29
N HIS A 221 -46.98 -30.00 -43.59
CA HIS A 221 -45.78 -29.56 -44.28
C HIS A 221 -45.69 -28.03 -44.41
N ASP A 222 -46.82 -27.36 -44.65
CA ASP A 222 -46.91 -25.91 -44.83
C ASP A 222 -48.31 -25.35 -44.51
N PHE A 223 -48.48 -24.03 -44.66
CA PHE A 223 -49.78 -23.36 -44.47
C PHE A 223 -50.80 -23.63 -45.59
N GLN A 224 -50.38 -24.06 -46.79
CA GLN A 224 -51.31 -24.42 -47.86
C GLN A 224 -52.00 -25.75 -47.55
N GLU A 225 -51.27 -26.74 -47.03
CA GLU A 225 -51.84 -28.00 -46.53
C GLU A 225 -52.78 -27.74 -45.35
N ALA A 226 -52.40 -26.86 -44.41
CA ALA A 226 -53.28 -26.44 -43.32
C ALA A 226 -54.55 -25.73 -43.81
N ASN A 227 -54.47 -24.88 -44.85
CA ASN A 227 -55.65 -24.24 -45.45
C ASN A 227 -56.54 -25.28 -46.17
N ASN A 228 -55.95 -26.23 -46.89
CA ASN A 228 -56.66 -27.35 -47.52
C ASN A 228 -57.44 -28.16 -46.48
N PHE A 229 -56.81 -28.49 -45.34
CA PHE A 229 -57.46 -29.16 -44.21
C PHE A 229 -58.66 -28.36 -43.66
N LEU A 230 -58.49 -27.05 -43.39
CA LEU A 230 -59.59 -26.19 -42.94
C LEU A 230 -60.73 -26.09 -43.98
N GLY A 231 -60.40 -26.16 -45.28
CA GLY A 231 -61.36 -26.21 -46.39
C GLY A 231 -62.21 -27.48 -46.47
N LEU A 232 -61.77 -28.59 -45.86
CA LEU A 232 -62.53 -29.85 -45.79
C LEU A 232 -63.55 -29.85 -44.63
N ILE A 233 -63.32 -29.08 -43.56
CA ILE A 233 -64.20 -29.04 -42.38
C ILE A 233 -65.68 -28.79 -42.74
N PRO A 234 -66.05 -27.81 -43.59
CA PRO A 234 -67.45 -27.58 -43.99
C PRO A 234 -68.07 -28.71 -44.84
N GLN A 235 -67.27 -29.61 -45.41
CA GLN A 235 -67.77 -30.81 -46.09
C GLN A 235 -68.00 -31.92 -45.08
N ASN A 236 -67.04 -32.18 -44.19
CA ASN A 236 -67.15 -33.19 -43.14
C ASN A 236 -68.36 -32.93 -42.22
N ILE A 237 -68.60 -31.67 -41.82
CA ILE A 237 -69.77 -31.27 -41.02
C ILE A 237 -71.10 -31.65 -41.71
N LYS A 238 -71.18 -31.65 -43.06
CA LYS A 238 -72.40 -32.04 -43.80
C LYS A 238 -72.68 -33.54 -43.72
N HIS A 239 -71.64 -34.35 -43.58
CA HIS A 239 -71.76 -35.80 -43.45
C HIS A 239 -71.97 -36.23 -41.99
N GLU A 240 -71.47 -35.45 -41.03
CA GLU A 240 -71.60 -35.74 -39.61
C GLU A 240 -72.96 -35.35 -39.00
N ASN A 241 -73.50 -36.25 -38.18
CA ASN A 241 -74.72 -36.06 -37.39
C ASN A 241 -75.90 -35.39 -38.18
N GLY A 242 -76.13 -35.84 -39.41
CA GLY A 242 -77.20 -35.31 -40.27
C GLY A 242 -77.00 -33.85 -40.71
N GLY A 243 -75.75 -33.41 -40.85
CA GLY A 243 -75.38 -32.04 -41.22
C GLY A 243 -75.15 -31.09 -40.06
N LYS A 244 -75.22 -31.59 -38.81
CA LYS A 244 -74.94 -30.80 -37.60
C LYS A 244 -73.44 -30.72 -37.30
N GLY A 245 -72.66 -31.75 -37.61
CA GLY A 245 -71.29 -31.88 -37.10
C GLY A 245 -71.21 -32.37 -35.66
N THR A 246 -70.07 -32.16 -35.02
CA THR A 246 -69.74 -32.59 -33.65
C THR A 246 -70.27 -31.62 -32.60
N PRO A 247 -70.41 -32.05 -31.32
CA PRO A 247 -70.69 -31.12 -30.23
C PRO A 247 -69.50 -30.18 -30.03
N VAL A 248 -69.76 -28.88 -29.90
CA VAL A 248 -68.73 -27.86 -29.60
C VAL A 248 -68.91 -27.30 -28.19
N THR A 249 -70.15 -26.97 -27.81
CA THR A 249 -70.46 -26.43 -26.47
C THR A 249 -71.74 -27.04 -25.91
N TYR A 250 -71.71 -27.44 -24.64
CA TYR A 250 -72.84 -27.88 -23.84
C TYR A 250 -73.35 -26.78 -22.91
N LYS A 251 -74.64 -26.82 -22.59
CA LYS A 251 -75.25 -26.05 -21.49
C LYS A 251 -75.81 -27.01 -20.45
N LEU A 252 -75.40 -26.79 -19.22
CA LEU A 252 -75.69 -27.65 -18.08
C LEU A 252 -76.57 -26.88 -17.09
N VAL A 253 -77.72 -27.46 -16.76
CA VAL A 253 -78.62 -26.94 -15.73
C VAL A 253 -78.50 -27.81 -14.47
N PRO A 254 -78.33 -27.22 -13.26
CA PRO A 254 -78.26 -27.99 -12.02
C PRO A 254 -79.53 -28.82 -11.80
N VAL A 255 -79.38 -30.07 -11.36
CA VAL A 255 -80.52 -30.98 -11.12
C VAL A 255 -81.49 -30.39 -10.08
N GLY A 256 -80.97 -29.65 -9.10
CA GLY A 256 -81.77 -28.91 -8.11
C GLY A 256 -82.60 -27.74 -8.64
N MET A 257 -82.41 -27.32 -9.90
CA MET A 257 -83.27 -26.32 -10.56
C MET A 257 -84.38 -26.96 -11.42
N LEU A 258 -84.31 -28.26 -11.71
CA LEU A 258 -85.35 -28.94 -12.48
C LEU A 258 -86.75 -28.86 -11.84
N PRO A 259 -86.94 -28.88 -10.50
CA PRO A 259 -88.24 -28.64 -9.87
C PRO A 259 -88.88 -27.26 -10.16
N MET A 260 -88.12 -26.29 -10.69
CA MET A 260 -88.66 -24.99 -11.11
C MET A 260 -89.35 -25.03 -12.48
N PHE A 261 -89.05 -26.05 -13.29
CA PHE A 261 -89.54 -26.20 -14.67
C PHE A 261 -90.37 -27.47 -14.87
N LEU A 262 -90.07 -28.53 -14.11
CA LEU A 262 -90.70 -29.85 -14.19
C LEU A 262 -91.36 -30.21 -12.86
N PRO A 263 -92.52 -30.88 -12.85
CA PRO A 263 -93.24 -31.28 -11.64
C PRO A 263 -92.60 -32.54 -11.00
N ILE A 264 -91.34 -32.44 -10.59
CA ILE A 264 -90.56 -33.52 -9.97
C ILE A 264 -90.04 -33.11 -8.60
N GLN A 265 -89.99 -34.05 -7.66
CA GLN A 265 -89.30 -33.88 -6.39
C GLN A 265 -87.86 -34.40 -6.53
N VAL A 266 -86.89 -33.58 -6.14
CA VAL A 266 -85.45 -33.91 -6.15
C VAL A 266 -84.94 -33.74 -4.72
N GLN A 267 -84.29 -34.76 -4.17
CA GLN A 267 -83.50 -34.59 -2.96
C GLN A 267 -82.12 -34.01 -3.35
N VAL A 268 -81.95 -32.72 -3.10
CA VAL A 268 -80.67 -32.02 -3.26
C VAL A 268 -79.97 -32.04 -1.90
N ASP A 269 -78.77 -32.62 -1.81
CA ASP A 269 -77.95 -32.48 -0.60
C ASP A 269 -77.49 -31.03 -0.45
N SER A 270 -77.65 -30.48 0.76
CA SER A 270 -77.39 -29.07 1.05
C SER A 270 -75.91 -28.71 0.95
N THR A 271 -75.64 -27.62 0.23
CA THR A 271 -74.50 -26.72 0.47
C THR A 271 -73.11 -27.37 0.59
N VAL A 272 -72.66 -28.08 -0.44
CA VAL A 272 -71.21 -28.20 -0.69
C VAL A 272 -70.74 -26.87 -1.28
N THR A 273 -70.00 -26.08 -0.49
CA THR A 273 -69.42 -24.81 -0.95
C THR A 273 -68.27 -25.11 -1.93
N PRO A 274 -68.35 -24.67 -3.21
CA PRO A 274 -67.28 -24.93 -4.16
C PRO A 274 -66.01 -24.13 -3.80
N PRO A 275 -64.81 -24.61 -4.20
CA PRO A 275 -63.58 -23.83 -4.09
C PRO A 275 -63.70 -22.47 -4.77
N SER A 276 -63.20 -21.42 -4.11
CA SER A 276 -63.28 -20.04 -4.62
C SER A 276 -62.64 -19.90 -6.01
N ALA A 277 -63.34 -19.25 -6.93
CA ALA A 277 -62.84 -18.98 -8.27
C ALA A 277 -61.51 -18.19 -8.27
N ASP A 278 -61.27 -17.30 -7.29
CA ASP A 278 -59.98 -16.61 -7.14
C ASP A 278 -58.85 -17.60 -6.81
N CYS A 279 -59.12 -18.61 -5.99
CA CYS A 279 -58.16 -19.67 -5.67
C CYS A 279 -57.82 -20.49 -6.92
N LEU A 280 -58.85 -20.96 -7.64
CA LEU A 280 -58.67 -21.73 -8.87
C LEU A 280 -57.93 -20.92 -9.94
N GLN A 281 -58.25 -19.63 -10.09
CA GLN A 281 -57.56 -18.71 -11.00
C GLN A 281 -56.10 -18.47 -10.61
N ARG A 282 -55.76 -18.45 -9.30
CA ARG A 282 -54.37 -18.40 -8.82
C ARG A 282 -53.59 -19.66 -9.19
N PHE A 283 -54.20 -20.84 -9.20
CA PHE A 283 -53.53 -22.06 -9.68
C PHE A 283 -53.19 -21.98 -11.17
N VAL A 284 -54.06 -21.43 -12.02
CA VAL A 284 -53.73 -21.18 -13.44
C VAL A 284 -52.50 -20.28 -13.57
N LEU A 285 -52.46 -19.18 -12.79
CA LEU A 285 -51.32 -18.26 -12.78
C LEU A 285 -50.03 -18.91 -12.24
N LEU A 286 -50.14 -19.78 -11.24
CA LEU A 286 -49.02 -20.54 -10.68
C LEU A 286 -48.46 -21.55 -11.70
N PHE A 287 -49.31 -22.30 -12.41
CA PHE A 287 -48.84 -23.20 -13.47
C PHE A 287 -48.23 -22.46 -14.66
N ASP A 288 -48.70 -21.26 -14.99
CA ASP A 288 -48.03 -20.38 -15.95
C ASP A 288 -46.65 -19.90 -15.46
N GLN A 289 -46.50 -19.56 -14.17
CA GLN A 289 -45.20 -19.23 -13.56
C GLN A 289 -44.25 -20.43 -13.57
N ILE A 290 -44.73 -21.64 -13.25
CA ILE A 290 -43.96 -22.89 -13.30
C ILE A 290 -43.46 -23.14 -14.73
N ARG A 291 -44.34 -23.08 -15.75
CA ARG A 291 -44.01 -23.26 -17.16
C ARG A 291 -42.96 -22.25 -17.63
N ALA A 292 -43.18 -20.96 -17.38
CA ALA A 292 -42.23 -19.90 -17.74
C ALA A 292 -40.88 -20.05 -17.02
N GLY A 293 -40.89 -20.47 -15.76
CA GLY A 293 -39.69 -20.72 -14.97
C GLY A 293 -38.86 -21.90 -15.48
N GLN A 294 -39.53 -23.02 -15.82
CA GLN A 294 -38.86 -24.17 -16.44
C GLN A 294 -38.28 -23.82 -17.82
N GLN A 295 -39.00 -23.08 -18.66
CA GLN A 295 -38.50 -22.61 -19.96
C GLN A 295 -37.19 -21.82 -19.79
N ARG A 296 -37.15 -20.85 -18.87
CA ARG A 296 -35.91 -20.07 -18.55
C ARG A 296 -34.75 -20.97 -18.08
N MET A 297 -35.04 -21.97 -17.25
CA MET A 297 -34.02 -22.90 -16.77
C MET A 297 -33.51 -23.83 -17.88
N ASN A 298 -34.37 -24.31 -18.79
CA ASN A 298 -33.97 -25.09 -19.97
C ASN A 298 -33.11 -24.26 -20.94
N ASP A 299 -33.46 -22.99 -21.15
CA ASP A 299 -32.68 -22.04 -21.95
C ASP A 299 -31.29 -21.79 -21.33
N TYR A 300 -31.23 -21.59 -20.01
CA TYR A 300 -29.97 -21.40 -19.29
C TYR A 300 -29.10 -22.67 -19.26
N HIS A 301 -29.70 -23.84 -19.05
CA HIS A 301 -29.01 -25.13 -19.19
C HIS A 301 -28.41 -25.31 -20.60
N SER A 302 -29.13 -24.89 -21.64
CA SER A 302 -28.64 -24.90 -23.03
C SER A 302 -27.49 -23.92 -23.26
N PHE A 303 -27.52 -22.74 -22.61
CA PHE A 303 -26.40 -21.78 -22.56
C PHE A 303 -25.19 -22.35 -21.81
N VAL A 304 -25.40 -22.92 -20.62
CA VAL A 304 -24.36 -23.48 -19.75
C VAL A 304 -23.63 -24.64 -20.44
N ARG A 305 -24.35 -25.59 -21.04
CA ARG A 305 -23.72 -26.71 -21.78
C ARG A 305 -22.97 -26.25 -23.03
N ARG A 306 -23.39 -25.17 -23.69
CA ARG A 306 -22.66 -24.55 -24.82
C ARG A 306 -21.36 -23.88 -24.37
N HIS A 307 -21.32 -23.33 -23.16
CA HIS A 307 -20.20 -22.55 -22.63
C HIS A 307 -19.41 -23.26 -21.52
N LYS A 308 -19.46 -24.60 -21.47
CA LYS A 308 -18.78 -25.42 -20.44
C LYS A 308 -17.27 -25.18 -20.28
N LEU A 309 -16.59 -24.65 -21.30
CA LEU A 309 -15.17 -24.30 -21.22
C LEU A 309 -14.89 -23.02 -20.41
N TYR A 310 -15.95 -22.30 -20.00
CA TYR A 310 -15.92 -21.00 -19.30
C TYR A 310 -16.70 -21.04 -17.98
N ILE A 311 -17.20 -22.21 -17.56
CA ILE A 311 -18.13 -22.40 -16.44
C ILE A 311 -17.71 -23.67 -15.65
N PRO A 312 -17.76 -23.71 -14.32
CA PRO A 312 -17.45 -24.92 -13.55
C PRO A 312 -18.45 -26.06 -13.80
N ASP A 313 -17.97 -27.28 -14.00
CA ASP A 313 -18.80 -28.50 -14.15
C ASP A 313 -19.77 -28.71 -12.97
N ASP A 314 -19.40 -28.30 -11.75
CA ASP A 314 -20.27 -28.38 -10.58
C ASP A 314 -21.50 -27.45 -10.70
N HIS A 315 -21.39 -26.33 -11.41
CA HIS A 315 -22.53 -25.45 -11.74
C HIS A 315 -23.39 -26.03 -12.87
N VAL A 316 -22.78 -26.71 -13.85
CA VAL A 316 -23.52 -27.47 -14.88
C VAL A 316 -24.42 -28.51 -14.19
N ARG A 317 -23.85 -29.29 -13.26
CA ARG A 317 -24.57 -30.31 -12.50
C ARG A 317 -25.66 -29.71 -11.60
N SER A 318 -25.36 -28.60 -10.90
CA SER A 318 -26.34 -27.89 -10.07
C SER A 318 -27.57 -27.42 -10.88
N VAL A 319 -27.37 -26.98 -12.12
CA VAL A 319 -28.48 -26.61 -13.04
C VAL A 319 -29.29 -27.83 -13.47
N GLU A 320 -28.65 -28.96 -13.80
CA GLU A 320 -29.33 -30.23 -14.14
C GLU A 320 -30.12 -30.81 -12.94
N GLU A 321 -29.54 -30.76 -11.73
CA GLU A 321 -30.20 -31.13 -10.47
C GLU A 321 -31.40 -30.21 -10.17
N ARG A 322 -31.25 -28.89 -10.35
CA ARG A 322 -32.34 -27.91 -10.14
C ARG A 322 -33.51 -28.12 -11.10
N ILE A 323 -33.25 -28.39 -12.39
CA ILE A 323 -34.30 -28.71 -13.37
C ILE A 323 -35.03 -30.00 -12.96
N SER A 324 -34.30 -31.03 -12.55
CA SER A 324 -34.87 -32.29 -12.08
C SER A 324 -35.74 -32.10 -10.82
N ALA A 325 -35.28 -31.30 -9.86
CA ALA A 325 -36.03 -30.94 -8.67
C ALA A 325 -37.29 -30.10 -8.96
N MET A 326 -37.26 -29.23 -9.98
CA MET A 326 -38.42 -28.45 -10.42
C MET A 326 -39.49 -29.34 -11.09
N LYS A 327 -39.11 -30.30 -11.95
CA LYS A 327 -40.05 -31.26 -12.55
C LYS A 327 -40.70 -32.18 -11.49
N SER A 328 -39.91 -32.63 -10.52
CA SER A 328 -40.42 -33.42 -9.39
C SER A 328 -41.41 -32.62 -8.52
N ALA A 329 -41.08 -31.36 -8.20
CA ALA A 329 -41.95 -30.47 -7.46
C ALA A 329 -43.27 -30.17 -8.18
N GLU A 330 -43.25 -29.94 -9.50
CA GLU A 330 -44.46 -29.74 -10.30
C GLU A 330 -45.34 -30.99 -10.29
N THR A 331 -44.74 -32.17 -10.48
CA THR A 331 -45.46 -33.46 -10.47
C THR A 331 -46.13 -33.69 -9.12
N HIS A 332 -45.43 -33.40 -8.02
CA HIS A 332 -46.01 -33.46 -6.68
C HIS A 332 -47.18 -32.47 -6.53
N LEU A 333 -46.99 -31.21 -6.90
CA LEU A 333 -48.03 -30.18 -6.80
C LEU A 333 -49.28 -30.53 -7.62
N LYS A 334 -49.12 -31.02 -8.86
CA LYS A 334 -50.25 -31.50 -9.70
C LYS A 334 -51.01 -32.63 -9.01
N SER A 335 -50.32 -33.63 -8.47
CA SER A 335 -50.95 -34.77 -7.78
C SER A 335 -51.68 -34.36 -6.49
N SER A 336 -51.09 -33.47 -5.69
CA SER A 336 -51.69 -32.94 -4.47
C SER A 336 -52.89 -32.03 -4.78
N TYR A 337 -52.77 -31.17 -5.80
CA TYR A 337 -53.85 -30.30 -6.27
C TYR A 337 -55.06 -31.11 -6.75
N ALA A 338 -54.85 -32.12 -7.59
CA ALA A 338 -55.93 -32.98 -8.10
C ALA A 338 -56.71 -33.66 -6.97
N ARG A 339 -55.99 -34.30 -6.03
CA ARG A 339 -56.60 -34.99 -4.88
C ARG A 339 -57.39 -34.05 -3.98
N VAL A 340 -56.83 -32.89 -3.62
CA VAL A 340 -57.49 -31.94 -2.71
C VAL A 340 -58.66 -31.22 -3.41
N LEU A 341 -58.57 -30.96 -4.71
CA LEU A 341 -59.66 -30.41 -5.52
C LEU A 341 -60.86 -31.36 -5.58
N GLN A 342 -60.64 -32.66 -5.83
CA GLN A 342 -61.69 -33.68 -5.81
C GLN A 342 -62.34 -33.81 -4.42
N ASN A 343 -61.53 -33.89 -3.36
CA ASN A 343 -62.03 -33.98 -1.99
C ASN A 343 -62.87 -32.75 -1.59
N ALA A 344 -62.41 -31.54 -1.92
CA ALA A 344 -63.13 -30.30 -1.60
C ALA A 344 -64.47 -30.21 -2.34
N ARG A 345 -64.49 -30.55 -3.63
CA ARG A 345 -65.74 -30.62 -4.42
C ARG A 345 -66.71 -31.71 -3.95
N SER A 346 -66.21 -32.74 -3.27
CA SER A 346 -67.01 -33.82 -2.69
C SER A 346 -67.44 -33.56 -1.24
N GLY A 347 -67.07 -32.41 -0.66
CA GLY A 347 -67.35 -32.08 0.74
C GLY A 347 -66.53 -32.88 1.76
N VAL A 348 -65.47 -33.57 1.33
CA VAL A 348 -64.59 -34.41 2.17
C VAL A 348 -63.48 -33.58 2.80
N ASP A 349 -62.97 -32.58 2.08
CA ASP A 349 -61.99 -31.60 2.57
C ASP A 349 -62.61 -30.20 2.59
N ASP A 350 -62.17 -29.35 3.53
CA ASP A 350 -62.52 -27.94 3.53
C ASP A 350 -61.94 -27.23 2.28
N PRO A 351 -62.69 -26.37 1.56
CA PRO A 351 -62.20 -25.65 0.38
C PRO A 351 -60.97 -24.74 0.64
N GLY A 352 -60.71 -24.34 1.88
CA GLY A 352 -59.50 -23.65 2.31
C GLY A 352 -58.23 -24.51 2.18
N LYS A 353 -58.32 -25.85 2.20
CA LYS A 353 -57.16 -26.72 1.95
C LYS A 353 -56.63 -26.59 0.52
N VAL A 354 -57.47 -26.19 -0.44
CA VAL A 354 -57.02 -25.85 -1.81
C VAL A 354 -56.16 -24.57 -1.78
N TRP A 355 -56.51 -23.59 -0.94
CA TRP A 355 -55.69 -22.38 -0.72
C TRP A 355 -54.35 -22.69 -0.04
N ASP A 356 -54.32 -23.62 0.92
CA ASP A 356 -53.10 -23.95 1.66
C ASP A 356 -52.01 -24.57 0.76
N LEU A 357 -52.39 -25.25 -0.33
CA LEU A 357 -51.44 -25.73 -1.34
C LEU A 357 -50.70 -24.59 -2.07
N LEU A 358 -51.21 -23.35 -2.09
CA LEU A 358 -50.47 -22.18 -2.60
C LEU A 358 -49.34 -21.73 -1.65
N LYS A 359 -49.30 -22.25 -0.42
CA LYS A 359 -48.28 -21.98 0.61
C LYS A 359 -47.23 -23.10 0.70
N ASP A 360 -47.30 -24.11 -0.16
CA ASP A 360 -46.37 -25.24 -0.17
C ASP A 360 -44.93 -24.76 -0.45
N PRO A 361 -43.92 -25.11 0.38
CA PRO A 361 -42.53 -24.67 0.18
C PRO A 361 -41.91 -25.06 -1.16
N SER A 362 -42.48 -26.03 -1.88
CA SER A 362 -42.06 -26.36 -3.25
C SER A 362 -42.40 -25.26 -4.26
N VAL A 363 -43.39 -24.41 -4.00
CA VAL A 363 -43.78 -23.27 -4.86
C VAL A 363 -42.65 -22.24 -4.95
N GLU A 364 -41.91 -21.99 -3.86
CA GLU A 364 -40.80 -21.02 -3.83
C GLU A 364 -39.70 -21.34 -4.85
N LYS A 365 -39.51 -22.63 -5.18
CA LYS A 365 -38.52 -23.10 -6.17
C LYS A 365 -38.77 -22.57 -7.58
N PHE A 366 -39.99 -22.15 -7.89
CA PHE A 366 -40.41 -21.58 -9.17
C PHE A 366 -40.49 -20.05 -9.17
N SER A 367 -40.21 -19.40 -8.03
CA SER A 367 -40.28 -17.94 -7.92
C SER A 367 -39.33 -17.26 -8.94
N PRO A 368 -39.75 -16.13 -9.54
CA PRO A 368 -38.92 -15.41 -10.51
C PRO A 368 -37.53 -15.04 -9.97
N GLN A 369 -37.43 -14.73 -8.67
CA GLN A 369 -36.16 -14.42 -8.01
C GLN A 369 -35.23 -15.63 -7.98
N SER A 370 -35.67 -16.75 -7.38
CA SER A 370 -34.84 -17.96 -7.22
C SER A 370 -34.37 -18.59 -8.53
N ILE A 371 -35.05 -18.28 -9.64
CA ILE A 371 -34.60 -18.63 -11.00
C ILE A 371 -33.57 -17.61 -11.52
N THR A 372 -33.86 -16.31 -11.40
CA THR A 372 -32.96 -15.24 -11.87
C THR A 372 -31.59 -15.28 -11.17
N ASP A 373 -31.58 -15.56 -9.86
CA ASP A 373 -30.36 -15.74 -9.05
C ASP A 373 -29.42 -16.82 -9.65
N ILE A 374 -30.01 -17.85 -10.27
CA ILE A 374 -29.27 -18.95 -10.90
C ILE A 374 -28.88 -18.59 -12.34
N THR A 375 -29.82 -18.06 -13.15
CA THR A 375 -29.58 -17.82 -14.59
C THR A 375 -28.62 -16.69 -14.89
N GLU A 376 -28.52 -15.70 -14.01
CA GLU A 376 -27.63 -14.54 -14.24
C GLU A 376 -26.25 -14.72 -13.59
N SER A 377 -26.11 -15.64 -12.63
CA SER A 377 -24.88 -15.86 -11.84
C SER A 377 -23.58 -16.00 -12.65
N HIS A 378 -23.63 -16.56 -13.87
CA HIS A 378 -22.45 -16.73 -14.72
C HIS A 378 -22.55 -15.99 -16.07
N ARG A 379 -23.66 -15.30 -16.36
CA ARG A 379 -23.93 -14.73 -17.70
C ARG A 379 -22.90 -13.67 -18.10
N GLU A 380 -22.83 -12.57 -17.33
CA GLU A 380 -21.95 -11.42 -17.61
C GLU A 380 -20.48 -11.86 -17.75
N LYS A 381 -20.05 -12.79 -16.90
CA LYS A 381 -18.69 -13.35 -16.90
C LYS A 381 -18.39 -14.08 -18.21
N VAL A 382 -19.30 -14.93 -18.68
CA VAL A 382 -19.15 -15.69 -19.93
C VAL A 382 -19.19 -14.79 -21.15
N GLU A 383 -20.12 -13.82 -21.19
CA GLU A 383 -20.26 -12.88 -22.30
C GLU A 383 -18.99 -12.00 -22.45
N LEU A 384 -18.39 -11.56 -21.33
CA LEU A 384 -17.09 -10.89 -21.33
C LEU A 384 -15.96 -11.80 -21.86
N ILE A 385 -15.88 -13.05 -21.38
CA ILE A 385 -14.87 -14.01 -21.84
C ILE A 385 -14.97 -14.20 -23.36
N GLN A 386 -16.19 -14.38 -23.88
CA GLN A 386 -16.43 -14.52 -25.32
C GLN A 386 -16.01 -13.27 -26.10
N MET A 387 -16.36 -12.07 -25.62
CA MET A 387 -15.97 -10.80 -26.25
C MET A 387 -14.43 -10.64 -26.32
N MET A 388 -13.72 -10.96 -25.24
CA MET A 388 -12.26 -10.83 -25.19
C MET A 388 -11.56 -11.89 -26.06
N VAL A 389 -12.06 -13.14 -26.06
CA VAL A 389 -11.54 -14.22 -26.92
C VAL A 389 -11.79 -13.92 -28.40
N ALA A 390 -12.95 -13.36 -28.76
CA ALA A 390 -13.25 -12.92 -30.13
C ALA A 390 -12.33 -11.79 -30.62
N ASN A 391 -11.79 -10.98 -29.69
CA ASN A 391 -10.78 -9.96 -29.98
C ASN A 391 -9.33 -10.50 -29.93
N GLY A 392 -9.13 -11.81 -29.77
CA GLY A 392 -7.83 -12.49 -29.85
C GLY A 392 -7.17 -12.84 -28.52
N ALA A 393 -7.84 -12.66 -27.38
CA ALA A 393 -7.31 -13.10 -26.09
C ALA A 393 -7.36 -14.63 -25.93
N SER A 394 -6.37 -15.21 -25.24
CA SER A 394 -6.42 -16.61 -24.80
C SER A 394 -7.07 -16.74 -23.42
N TYR A 395 -8.22 -17.39 -23.32
CA TYR A 395 -8.84 -17.71 -22.02
C TYR A 395 -8.10 -18.87 -21.32
N ILE A 396 -7.87 -18.73 -20.02
CA ILE A 396 -7.20 -19.72 -19.17
C ILE A 396 -7.99 -19.88 -17.87
N GLY A 397 -8.77 -20.97 -17.77
CA GLY A 397 -9.68 -21.23 -16.66
C GLY A 397 -10.24 -22.66 -16.72
N TYR A 398 -11.56 -22.81 -16.91
CA TYR A 398 -12.27 -24.11 -17.02
C TYR A 398 -12.01 -24.88 -18.34
N ASN A 399 -10.83 -24.70 -18.94
CA ASN A 399 -10.44 -25.25 -20.24
C ASN A 399 -9.09 -25.99 -20.21
N ASP A 400 -8.65 -26.44 -19.03
CA ASP A 400 -7.40 -27.18 -18.77
C ASP A 400 -6.10 -26.49 -19.25
N LEU A 401 -6.16 -25.19 -19.58
CA LEU A 401 -4.97 -24.41 -19.92
C LEU A 401 -4.27 -23.87 -18.67
N ASP A 402 -2.95 -23.74 -18.77
CA ASP A 402 -2.12 -23.18 -17.70
C ASP A 402 -1.28 -21.97 -18.14
N VAL A 403 -1.20 -20.97 -17.26
CA VAL A 403 -0.54 -19.69 -17.53
C VAL A 403 0.94 -19.88 -17.85
N ASP A 404 1.67 -20.69 -17.07
CA ASP A 404 3.10 -20.91 -17.30
C ASP A 404 3.34 -21.70 -18.59
N ARG A 405 2.42 -22.63 -18.91
CA ARG A 405 2.44 -23.41 -20.16
C ARG A 405 2.16 -22.56 -21.39
N GLU A 406 1.19 -21.64 -21.33
CA GLU A 406 0.89 -20.73 -22.44
C GLU A 406 2.00 -19.68 -22.61
N LEU A 407 2.48 -19.07 -21.53
CA LEU A 407 3.63 -18.16 -21.56
C LEU A 407 4.91 -18.85 -22.09
N ALA A 408 5.08 -20.17 -21.87
CA ALA A 408 6.22 -20.91 -22.42
C ALA A 408 6.20 -21.12 -23.95
N LYS A 409 5.04 -20.99 -24.60
CA LYS A 409 4.93 -20.94 -26.08
C LYS A 409 5.39 -19.60 -26.64
N VAL A 410 5.41 -18.55 -25.81
CA VAL A 410 5.60 -17.16 -26.20
C VAL A 410 7.04 -16.73 -25.85
N ARG A 411 7.91 -16.62 -26.87
CA ARG A 411 9.31 -16.20 -26.74
C ARG A 411 9.59 -14.94 -27.56
N GLY A 412 10.37 -14.01 -27.02
CA GLY A 412 10.82 -12.82 -27.74
C GLY A 412 9.72 -11.80 -28.09
N ILE A 413 8.53 -11.91 -27.51
CA ILE A 413 7.45 -10.91 -27.62
C ILE A 413 6.84 -10.64 -26.24
N ASP A 414 6.21 -9.47 -26.09
CA ASP A 414 5.55 -9.07 -24.84
C ASP A 414 4.25 -9.85 -24.62
N ALA A 415 3.97 -10.20 -23.36
CA ALA A 415 2.78 -10.94 -22.95
C ALA A 415 2.03 -10.21 -21.84
N TYR A 416 0.72 -10.04 -22.01
CA TYR A 416 -0.16 -9.38 -21.03
C TYR A 416 -1.17 -10.39 -20.47
N VAL A 417 -1.32 -10.40 -19.16
CA VAL A 417 -2.14 -11.39 -18.43
C VAL A 417 -3.13 -10.65 -17.54
N PHE A 418 -4.41 -10.66 -17.93
CA PHE A 418 -5.50 -10.08 -17.13
C PHE A 418 -5.99 -11.11 -16.10
N ALA A 419 -5.78 -10.84 -14.82
CA ALA A 419 -6.28 -11.64 -13.71
C ALA A 419 -7.64 -11.09 -13.24
N PHE A 420 -8.66 -11.95 -13.21
CA PHE A 420 -9.99 -11.59 -12.73
C PHE A 420 -10.71 -12.74 -12.00
N SER A 421 -11.73 -12.37 -11.22
CA SER A 421 -12.62 -13.24 -10.46
C SER A 421 -14.00 -12.57 -10.39
N GLN A 422 -15.04 -13.33 -10.02
CA GLN A 422 -16.36 -12.76 -9.81
C GLN A 422 -16.46 -11.80 -8.60
N THR A 423 -15.50 -11.88 -7.67
CA THR A 423 -15.33 -10.86 -6.61
C THR A 423 -14.73 -9.58 -7.19
N ALA A 424 -13.66 -9.69 -7.98
CA ALA A 424 -12.97 -8.54 -8.59
C ALA A 424 -13.84 -7.77 -9.60
N MET A 425 -14.82 -8.43 -10.23
CA MET A 425 -15.84 -7.78 -11.07
C MET A 425 -16.70 -6.75 -10.31
N LYS A 426 -16.77 -6.81 -8.98
CA LYS A 426 -17.59 -5.90 -8.16
C LYS A 426 -16.86 -4.59 -7.81
N ASP A 427 -15.53 -4.58 -7.80
CA ASP A 427 -14.75 -3.35 -7.66
C ASP A 427 -14.65 -2.63 -9.01
N LYS A 428 -15.58 -1.71 -9.27
CA LYS A 428 -15.61 -0.90 -10.50
C LYS A 428 -14.31 -0.13 -10.75
N ASN A 429 -13.57 0.25 -9.70
CA ASN A 429 -12.37 1.09 -9.85
C ASN A 429 -11.20 0.35 -10.51
N SER A 430 -10.90 -0.89 -10.09
CA SER A 430 -9.96 -1.74 -10.82
C SER A 430 -10.58 -2.30 -12.10
N TRP A 431 -11.87 -2.68 -12.05
CA TRP A 431 -12.56 -3.38 -13.14
C TRP A 431 -12.65 -2.55 -14.42
N ASP A 432 -13.28 -1.37 -14.38
CA ASP A 432 -13.51 -0.59 -15.60
C ASP A 432 -12.20 -0.06 -16.19
N GLY A 433 -11.22 0.27 -15.33
CA GLY A 433 -9.87 0.65 -15.74
C GLY A 433 -9.10 -0.47 -16.44
N ASN A 434 -9.08 -1.68 -15.86
CA ASN A 434 -8.40 -2.83 -16.49
C ASN A 434 -9.17 -3.36 -17.71
N LYS A 435 -10.50 -3.36 -17.69
CA LYS A 435 -11.35 -3.75 -18.83
C LYS A 435 -11.09 -2.86 -20.05
N LYS A 436 -10.95 -1.54 -19.84
CA LYS A 436 -10.52 -0.61 -20.90
C LYS A 436 -9.09 -0.89 -21.34
N LEU A 437 -8.14 -0.99 -20.42
CA LEU A 437 -6.73 -1.26 -20.73
C LEU A 437 -6.54 -2.58 -21.51
N LEU A 438 -7.31 -3.62 -21.20
CA LEU A 438 -7.32 -4.88 -21.94
C LEU A 438 -7.83 -4.70 -23.38
N PHE A 439 -8.91 -3.92 -23.56
CA PHE A 439 -9.44 -3.61 -24.89
C PHE A 439 -8.47 -2.76 -25.73
N ASP A 440 -7.83 -1.77 -25.13
CA ASP A 440 -6.75 -0.98 -25.76
C ASP A 440 -5.57 -1.90 -26.15
N LEU A 441 -5.21 -2.88 -25.30
CA LEU A 441 -4.15 -3.86 -25.58
C LEU A 441 -4.50 -4.88 -26.66
N LEU A 442 -5.78 -5.23 -26.84
CA LEU A 442 -6.25 -6.15 -27.90
C LEU A 442 -6.44 -5.43 -29.25
N THR A 443 -6.84 -4.16 -29.24
CA THR A 443 -7.11 -3.38 -30.46
C THR A 443 -5.86 -2.76 -31.08
N ASP A 444 -4.87 -2.33 -30.29
CA ASP A 444 -3.59 -1.84 -30.80
C ASP A 444 -2.85 -2.93 -31.60
N ARG A 445 -2.49 -2.65 -32.85
CA ARG A 445 -1.74 -3.56 -33.75
C ARG A 445 -0.31 -3.10 -34.05
N SER A 446 0.21 -2.10 -33.35
CA SER A 446 1.57 -1.56 -33.55
C SER A 446 2.69 -2.55 -33.21
N SER A 447 2.40 -3.53 -32.34
CA SER A 447 3.38 -4.47 -31.79
C SER A 447 2.85 -5.89 -31.75
N ARG A 448 3.72 -6.87 -32.05
CA ARG A 448 3.41 -8.29 -31.87
C ARG A 448 3.49 -8.63 -30.38
N LYS A 449 2.38 -9.07 -29.82
CA LYS A 449 2.19 -9.34 -28.39
C LYS A 449 1.22 -10.50 -28.18
N PHE A 450 1.26 -11.11 -27.01
CA PHE A 450 0.32 -12.11 -26.53
C PHE A 450 -0.59 -11.50 -25.47
N VAL A 451 -1.87 -11.90 -25.44
CA VAL A 451 -2.82 -11.46 -24.42
C VAL A 451 -3.60 -12.66 -23.91
N ALA A 452 -3.60 -12.86 -22.59
CA ALA A 452 -4.35 -13.90 -21.91
C ALA A 452 -5.30 -13.28 -20.87
N ILE A 453 -6.44 -13.94 -20.66
CA ILE A 453 -7.39 -13.65 -19.58
C ILE A 453 -7.46 -14.87 -18.66
N VAL A 454 -7.26 -14.67 -17.37
CA VAL A 454 -7.07 -15.73 -16.37
C VAL A 454 -8.16 -15.68 -15.33
N ASP A 455 -8.92 -16.75 -15.28
CA ASP A 455 -10.03 -16.97 -14.35
C ASP A 455 -9.49 -17.51 -13.01
N TYR A 456 -9.59 -16.69 -11.95
CA TYR A 456 -9.12 -17.08 -10.62
C TYR A 456 -10.14 -17.95 -9.86
N ASP A 457 -11.43 -17.84 -10.19
CA ASP A 457 -12.48 -18.70 -9.63
C ASP A 457 -12.26 -20.16 -10.09
N ALA A 458 -11.88 -20.35 -11.35
CA ALA A 458 -11.47 -21.65 -11.90
C ALA A 458 -10.27 -22.26 -11.17
N ARG A 459 -9.35 -21.43 -10.68
CA ARG A 459 -8.18 -21.85 -9.87
C ARG A 459 -8.48 -21.97 -8.37
N LYS A 460 -9.74 -21.77 -7.94
CA LYS A 460 -10.15 -21.75 -6.52
C LYS A 460 -9.32 -20.78 -5.66
N LYS A 461 -8.90 -19.64 -6.24
CA LYS A 461 -8.12 -18.60 -5.57
C LYS A 461 -8.96 -17.33 -5.44
N THR A 462 -9.02 -16.76 -4.25
CA THR A 462 -9.62 -15.42 -4.07
C THR A 462 -8.74 -14.36 -4.72
N LEU A 463 -9.40 -13.40 -5.36
CA LEU A 463 -8.81 -12.19 -5.93
C LEU A 463 -9.83 -11.07 -5.72
N GLU A 464 -9.43 -10.01 -5.00
CA GLU A 464 -10.34 -8.94 -4.57
C GLU A 464 -10.44 -7.81 -5.59
N THR A 465 -9.36 -7.54 -6.33
CA THR A 465 -9.26 -6.52 -7.37
C THR A 465 -8.70 -7.11 -8.65
N SER A 466 -9.15 -6.59 -9.80
CA SER A 466 -8.67 -7.06 -11.11
C SER A 466 -7.38 -6.35 -11.51
N ARG A 467 -6.51 -7.01 -12.27
CA ARG A 467 -5.25 -6.41 -12.73
C ARG A 467 -4.71 -7.02 -14.01
N ILE A 468 -3.93 -6.25 -14.77
CA ILE A 468 -3.16 -6.73 -15.91
C ILE A 468 -1.68 -6.77 -15.55
N SER A 469 -1.08 -7.95 -15.54
CA SER A 469 0.35 -8.14 -15.36
C SER A 469 1.05 -8.24 -16.73
N HIS A 470 2.24 -7.65 -16.86
CA HIS A 470 3.06 -7.64 -18.07
C HIS A 470 4.31 -8.51 -17.89
N PHE A 471 4.53 -9.43 -18.83
CA PHE A 471 5.62 -10.39 -18.86
C PHE A 471 6.47 -10.23 -20.14
N ARG A 472 7.77 -10.51 -20.01
CA ARG A 472 8.72 -10.65 -21.14
C ARG A 472 9.62 -11.85 -20.88
N ASP A 473 9.72 -12.75 -21.87
CA ASP A 473 10.47 -14.01 -21.79
C ASP A 473 10.20 -14.85 -20.52
N ARG A 474 8.92 -14.91 -20.12
CA ARG A 474 8.37 -15.53 -18.89
C ARG A 474 8.76 -14.87 -17.56
N LYS A 475 9.45 -13.73 -17.56
CA LYS A 475 9.65 -12.92 -16.34
C LYS A 475 8.57 -11.86 -16.24
N GLU A 476 7.97 -11.72 -15.07
CA GLU A 476 7.08 -10.59 -14.75
C GLU A 476 7.90 -9.30 -14.74
N VAL A 477 7.50 -8.33 -15.55
CA VAL A 477 8.12 -6.99 -15.66
C VAL A 477 7.34 -6.00 -14.82
N VAL A 478 6.00 -6.10 -14.85
CA VAL A 478 5.07 -5.23 -14.10
C VAL A 478 3.91 -6.08 -13.59
N GLY A 479 3.70 -6.11 -12.27
CA GLY A 479 2.61 -6.87 -11.65
C GLY A 479 1.21 -6.26 -11.85
N ASP A 480 1.12 -4.93 -11.87
CA ASP A 480 -0.09 -4.19 -12.26
C ASP A 480 0.27 -3.06 -13.25
N LEU A 481 -0.13 -3.24 -14.50
CA LEU A 481 0.13 -2.33 -15.60
C LEU A 481 -0.77 -1.08 -15.58
N LEU A 482 -1.96 -1.16 -14.98
CA LEU A 482 -2.87 -0.02 -14.89
C LEU A 482 -2.32 0.99 -13.88
N ASP A 483 -2.01 0.54 -12.66
CA ASP A 483 -1.46 1.39 -11.61
C ASP A 483 -0.03 1.84 -11.92
N HIS A 484 0.77 1.02 -12.61
CA HIS A 484 2.05 1.47 -13.15
C HIS A 484 1.88 2.57 -14.23
N ARG A 485 0.87 2.48 -15.11
CA ARG A 485 0.58 3.55 -16.08
C ARG A 485 0.11 4.84 -15.41
N LYS A 486 -0.71 4.77 -14.34
CA LYS A 486 -1.07 5.96 -13.52
C LYS A 486 0.18 6.60 -12.91
N PHE A 487 0.99 5.80 -12.20
CA PHE A 487 2.25 6.24 -11.58
C PHE A 487 3.23 6.89 -12.57
N LEU A 488 3.30 6.39 -13.81
CA LEU A 488 4.11 6.98 -14.88
C LEU A 488 3.50 8.25 -15.49
N ALA A 489 2.17 8.40 -15.47
CA ALA A 489 1.49 9.59 -16.01
C ALA A 489 1.52 10.78 -15.02
N GLU A 490 1.55 10.51 -13.72
CA GLU A 490 1.54 11.54 -12.66
C GLU A 490 2.91 12.22 -12.44
N LYS A 491 4.01 11.67 -12.97
CA LYS A 491 5.37 12.04 -12.55
C LYS A 491 6.27 12.61 -13.65
N SER A 492 7.10 13.55 -13.25
CA SER A 492 8.11 14.20 -14.09
C SER A 492 9.46 13.50 -13.93
N PHE A 493 9.92 12.83 -14.97
CA PHE A 493 11.10 11.96 -14.95
C PHE A 493 12.33 12.64 -15.56
N ALA A 494 13.50 12.39 -14.97
CA ALA A 494 14.78 12.68 -15.62
C ALA A 494 15.71 11.45 -15.60
N ARG A 495 16.49 11.30 -16.67
CA ARG A 495 17.40 10.18 -16.93
C ARG A 495 18.82 10.71 -17.16
N TYR A 496 19.81 10.02 -16.62
CA TYR A 496 21.22 10.26 -16.93
C TYR A 496 21.62 9.54 -18.23
N ALA A 497 22.65 10.02 -18.91
CA ALA A 497 23.26 9.34 -20.05
C ALA A 497 23.90 8.00 -19.63
N GLN A 498 23.76 6.96 -20.46
CA GLN A 498 24.33 5.64 -20.16
C GLN A 498 25.87 5.73 -20.06
N GLY A 499 26.43 5.08 -19.03
CA GLY A 499 27.87 5.09 -18.74
C GLY A 499 28.39 6.28 -17.93
N THR A 500 27.55 7.29 -17.61
CA THR A 500 27.98 8.50 -16.86
C THR A 500 27.72 8.46 -15.35
N LEU A 501 27.38 7.28 -14.82
CA LEU A 501 26.94 7.08 -13.43
C LEU A 501 28.08 6.55 -12.55
N ASP A 502 28.48 7.33 -11.55
CA ASP A 502 29.37 6.92 -10.46
C ASP A 502 28.55 6.20 -9.37
N THR A 503 28.91 4.95 -9.09
CA THR A 503 28.28 4.08 -8.09
C THR A 503 29.14 3.84 -6.84
N GLU A 504 30.35 4.39 -6.77
CA GLU A 504 31.30 4.14 -5.67
C GLU A 504 31.05 5.10 -4.48
N VAL A 505 30.59 6.31 -4.76
CA VAL A 505 30.32 7.34 -3.74
C VAL A 505 28.96 7.14 -3.07
N THR A 506 28.98 6.47 -1.91
CA THR A 506 27.79 6.18 -1.07
C THR A 506 27.40 7.31 -0.10
N GLN A 507 28.27 8.30 0.10
CA GLN A 507 28.06 9.45 0.98
C GLN A 507 27.60 10.66 0.17
N LYS A 508 26.60 11.40 0.67
CA LYS A 508 26.06 12.59 -0.02
C LYS A 508 26.56 13.90 0.61
N PRO A 509 26.70 14.98 -0.17
CA PRO A 509 27.05 16.30 0.35
C PRO A 509 25.95 16.85 1.29
N LEU A 510 26.37 17.62 2.29
CA LEU A 510 25.46 18.29 3.24
C LEU A 510 24.57 19.32 2.53
N LYS A 511 25.18 20.21 1.75
CA LYS A 511 24.49 21.22 0.94
C LYS A 511 23.96 20.60 -0.35
N ARG A 512 22.80 19.93 -0.26
CA ARG A 512 22.04 19.41 -1.39
C ARG A 512 20.58 19.88 -1.35
N ARG A 513 19.96 20.08 -2.51
CA ARG A 513 18.57 20.55 -2.67
C ARG A 513 17.86 19.68 -3.71
N PHE A 514 16.55 19.46 -3.59
CA PHE A 514 15.83 18.67 -4.60
C PHE A 514 15.77 19.43 -5.93
N VAL A 515 15.88 18.69 -7.03
CA VAL A 515 15.76 19.28 -8.37
C VAL A 515 14.29 19.62 -8.63
N LYS A 516 13.92 20.86 -8.29
CA LYS A 516 12.59 21.46 -8.52
C LYS A 516 12.74 22.61 -9.52
N ILE A 517 12.55 22.31 -10.81
CA ILE A 517 12.80 23.28 -11.90
C ILE A 517 11.71 23.17 -12.97
N ALA A 518 11.36 24.29 -13.61
CA ALA A 518 10.33 24.32 -14.66
C ALA A 518 10.76 23.55 -15.93
N CYS A 519 9.80 22.93 -16.62
CA CYS A 519 10.02 22.05 -17.78
C CYS A 519 10.88 22.69 -18.90
N PRO A 520 11.82 21.96 -19.55
CA PRO A 520 12.61 22.51 -20.65
C PRO A 520 11.79 22.73 -21.93
N SER A 521 10.73 21.95 -22.14
CA SER A 521 9.94 21.96 -23.37
C SER A 521 8.98 23.16 -23.40
N SER A 522 9.21 24.08 -24.34
CA SER A 522 8.36 25.25 -24.59
C SER A 522 6.92 24.93 -24.99
N ARG A 523 6.61 23.65 -25.23
CA ARG A 523 5.27 23.13 -25.52
C ARG A 523 4.41 22.92 -24.27
N CYS A 524 5.03 22.81 -23.11
CA CYS A 524 4.34 22.55 -21.84
C CYS A 524 3.95 23.86 -21.17
N GLN A 525 2.68 24.26 -21.28
CA GLN A 525 2.18 25.53 -20.74
C GLN A 525 2.14 25.63 -19.20
N GLN A 526 2.61 24.60 -18.49
CA GLN A 526 2.78 24.62 -17.04
C GLN A 526 4.09 25.31 -16.66
N ASN A 527 4.05 26.63 -16.51
CA ASN A 527 5.15 27.46 -15.96
C ASN A 527 5.41 27.24 -14.45
N GLY A 528 5.04 26.07 -13.91
CA GLY A 528 5.31 25.66 -12.54
C GLY A 528 6.57 24.80 -12.44
N GLU A 529 7.29 24.94 -11.33
CA GLU A 529 8.39 24.04 -10.96
C GLU A 529 7.89 22.58 -10.92
N GLN A 530 8.74 21.65 -11.39
CA GLN A 530 8.42 20.23 -11.48
C GLN A 530 9.30 19.44 -10.51
N ASP A 531 8.69 18.52 -9.76
CA ASP A 531 9.40 17.57 -8.91
C ASP A 531 10.04 16.46 -9.76
N TRP A 532 11.37 16.49 -9.94
CA TRP A 532 12.06 15.57 -10.85
C TRP A 532 12.53 14.28 -10.16
N VAL A 533 12.06 13.13 -10.68
CA VAL A 533 12.46 11.79 -10.21
C VAL A 533 13.33 11.05 -11.23
N CYS A 534 14.26 10.23 -10.73
CA CYS A 534 15.11 9.37 -11.56
C CYS A 534 14.28 8.33 -12.32
N PHE A 535 14.44 8.27 -13.64
CA PHE A 535 13.78 7.26 -14.49
C PHE A 535 14.12 5.81 -14.13
N GLN A 536 15.29 5.54 -13.56
CA GLN A 536 15.76 4.16 -13.30
C GLN A 536 15.39 3.63 -11.90
N CYS A 537 15.34 4.48 -10.87
CA CYS A 537 15.05 4.07 -9.49
C CYS A 537 13.85 4.78 -8.85
N HIS A 538 13.17 5.67 -9.58
CA HIS A 538 12.00 6.45 -9.14
C HIS A 538 12.22 7.37 -7.93
N ALA A 539 13.47 7.54 -7.51
CA ALA A 539 13.86 8.45 -6.43
C ALA A 539 13.86 9.92 -6.91
N PRO A 540 13.30 10.88 -6.14
CA PRO A 540 13.62 12.30 -6.30
C PRO A 540 15.12 12.56 -6.43
N LEU A 541 15.46 13.48 -7.33
CA LEU A 541 16.83 13.87 -7.64
C LEU A 541 17.30 15.00 -6.71
N GLU A 542 18.53 14.90 -6.21
CA GLU A 542 19.15 15.92 -5.34
C GLU A 542 20.38 16.51 -6.04
N TYR A 543 20.47 17.84 -6.18
CA TYR A 543 21.66 18.51 -6.70
C TYR A 543 22.59 18.94 -5.56
N GLY A 544 23.89 18.67 -5.69
CA GLY A 544 24.93 19.13 -4.77
C GLY A 544 25.36 20.57 -5.07
N PHE A 545 25.50 21.39 -4.03
CA PHE A 545 26.06 22.75 -4.11
C PHE A 545 27.56 22.78 -3.80
N SER A 546 28.11 21.74 -3.17
CA SER A 546 29.55 21.53 -2.94
C SER A 546 30.28 20.93 -4.15
N ASP A 547 29.55 20.23 -5.02
CA ASP A 547 30.07 19.51 -6.17
C ASP A 547 28.99 19.38 -7.27
N PRO A 548 29.32 19.54 -8.57
CA PRO A 548 28.36 19.73 -9.66
C PRO A 548 27.66 18.43 -10.13
N TYR A 549 27.12 17.68 -9.18
CA TYR A 549 26.52 16.35 -9.39
C TYR A 549 25.05 16.32 -8.97
N ILE A 550 24.25 15.56 -9.71
CA ILE A 550 22.90 15.15 -9.33
C ILE A 550 22.97 13.72 -8.80
N TYR A 551 22.32 13.50 -7.66
CA TYR A 551 22.32 12.27 -6.87
C TYR A 551 20.96 11.57 -6.92
N CYS A 552 20.97 10.24 -6.93
CA CYS A 552 19.79 9.38 -6.83
C CYS A 552 20.15 8.04 -6.17
N ASP A 553 19.22 7.09 -6.05
CA ASP A 553 19.51 5.76 -5.47
C ASP A 553 20.32 4.84 -6.41
N CYS A 554 20.55 5.25 -7.66
CA CYS A 554 21.48 4.56 -8.56
C CYS A 554 22.95 4.97 -8.32
N GLY A 555 23.20 6.12 -7.69
CA GLY A 555 24.52 6.77 -7.67
C GLY A 555 24.42 8.25 -8.05
N ARG A 556 25.52 8.83 -8.54
CA ARG A 556 25.59 10.23 -8.98
C ARG A 556 26.07 10.38 -10.43
N SER A 557 25.66 11.46 -11.09
CA SER A 557 26.15 11.86 -12.41
C SER A 557 26.23 13.38 -12.49
N GLN A 558 27.13 13.92 -13.31
CA GLN A 558 27.23 15.36 -13.55
C GLN A 558 25.88 15.91 -14.07
N TYR A 559 25.49 17.12 -13.62
CA TYR A 559 24.16 17.68 -13.93
C TYR A 559 23.90 17.83 -15.45
N SER A 560 24.94 18.10 -16.24
CA SER A 560 24.91 18.25 -17.69
C SER A 560 24.42 17.00 -18.44
N ASN A 561 24.50 15.83 -17.82
CA ASN A 561 24.25 14.53 -18.45
C ASN A 561 22.78 14.08 -18.30
N TYR A 562 21.92 14.92 -17.74
CA TYR A 562 20.51 14.61 -17.51
C TYR A 562 19.59 15.13 -18.63
N GLN A 563 18.61 14.31 -18.98
CA GLN A 563 17.51 14.64 -19.90
C GLN A 563 16.18 14.45 -19.16
N PHE A 564 15.19 15.28 -19.46
CA PHE A 564 14.02 15.55 -18.63
C PHE A 564 12.72 15.39 -19.45
N LYS A 565 11.68 14.84 -18.82
CA LYS A 565 10.34 14.62 -19.39
C LYS A 565 9.25 14.83 -18.33
N CYS A 566 8.44 15.88 -18.46
CA CYS A 566 7.39 16.13 -17.46
C CYS A 566 6.13 15.26 -17.67
N SER A 567 5.24 15.26 -16.67
CA SER A 567 3.94 14.57 -16.69
C SER A 567 2.91 15.14 -17.69
N SER A 568 3.14 16.33 -18.25
CA SER A 568 2.21 16.93 -19.20
C SER A 568 2.13 16.16 -20.51
N GLN A 569 0.91 15.83 -20.95
CA GLN A 569 0.65 15.19 -22.25
C GLN A 569 1.19 16.03 -23.44
N GLN A 570 1.37 17.34 -23.26
CA GLN A 570 1.95 18.25 -24.27
C GLN A 570 3.46 18.02 -24.50
N HIS A 571 4.17 17.35 -23.59
CA HIS A 571 5.61 17.05 -23.73
C HIS A 571 5.89 15.99 -24.81
N GLY A 572 4.91 15.12 -25.10
CA GLY A 572 5.07 14.02 -26.06
C GLY A 572 5.90 12.84 -25.52
N PRO A 573 6.40 11.95 -26.41
CA PRO A 573 7.00 10.69 -25.98
C PRO A 573 8.46 10.79 -25.52
N GLY A 574 9.23 11.78 -26.01
CA GLY A 574 10.66 11.92 -25.79
C GLY A 574 11.09 12.44 -24.42
N PHE A 575 12.40 12.60 -24.24
CA PHE A 575 13.02 13.39 -23.18
C PHE A 575 13.78 14.54 -23.86
N GLU A 576 13.69 15.75 -23.31
CA GLU A 576 14.40 16.93 -23.78
C GLU A 576 15.58 17.28 -22.85
N GLN A 577 16.46 18.19 -23.27
CA GLN A 577 17.64 18.59 -22.52
C GLN A 577 17.72 20.12 -22.46
N TYR A 578 17.98 20.67 -21.27
CA TYR A 578 18.21 22.10 -21.10
C TYR A 578 19.52 22.54 -21.76
N ASP A 579 19.64 23.82 -22.08
CA ASP A 579 20.95 24.45 -22.17
C ASP A 579 21.72 24.33 -20.84
N GLN A 580 23.04 24.15 -20.91
CA GLN A 580 23.85 23.89 -19.72
C GLN A 580 24.00 25.12 -18.80
N GLN A 581 24.02 26.34 -19.35
CA GLN A 581 24.10 27.56 -18.56
C GLN A 581 22.76 27.84 -17.87
N VAL A 582 21.65 27.66 -18.60
CA VAL A 582 20.28 27.77 -18.06
C VAL A 582 20.06 26.74 -16.94
N LEU A 583 20.44 25.47 -17.14
CA LEU A 583 20.31 24.43 -16.13
C LEU A 583 21.15 24.74 -14.87
N ASN A 584 22.40 25.17 -15.05
CA ASN A 584 23.26 25.55 -13.93
C ASN A 584 22.68 26.75 -13.15
N ALA A 585 22.15 27.76 -13.84
CA ALA A 585 21.49 28.91 -13.21
C ALA A 585 20.24 28.48 -12.40
N LEU A 586 19.38 27.64 -12.98
CA LEU A 586 18.21 27.10 -12.30
C LEU A 586 18.59 26.27 -11.07
N LEU A 587 19.55 25.34 -11.21
CA LEU A 587 20.02 24.48 -10.11
C LEU A 587 20.64 25.28 -8.96
N ASN A 588 21.40 26.34 -9.24
CA ASN A 588 21.96 27.20 -8.20
C ASN A 588 20.91 28.14 -7.57
N SER A 589 19.75 28.34 -8.21
CA SER A 589 18.64 29.14 -7.67
C SER A 589 17.69 28.36 -6.76
N LEU A 590 17.79 27.02 -6.72
CA LEU A 590 17.01 26.15 -5.82
C LEU A 590 17.10 26.61 -4.36
N THR A 591 15.97 26.78 -3.68
CA THR A 591 15.93 27.25 -2.28
C THR A 591 16.02 26.11 -1.27
N ALA A 592 16.34 26.43 0.00
CA ALA A 592 16.51 25.43 1.06
C ALA A 592 15.19 24.85 1.62
N ARG A 593 14.03 25.42 1.23
CA ARG A 593 12.68 25.22 1.81
C ARG A 593 12.22 23.77 2.00
N ASP A 594 12.81 22.83 1.27
CA ASP A 594 12.50 21.40 1.38
C ASP A 594 13.17 20.71 2.59
N ASN A 595 13.93 21.44 3.43
CA ASN A 595 14.69 20.87 4.55
C ASN A 595 14.10 21.29 5.91
N LEU A 596 13.40 20.39 6.59
CA LEU A 596 12.86 20.65 7.93
C LEU A 596 13.82 20.16 9.01
N ASN A 597 14.64 21.05 9.58
CA ASN A 597 15.61 20.69 10.61
C ASN A 597 14.99 20.85 12.02
N ILE A 598 14.91 19.75 12.79
CA ILE A 598 14.28 19.69 14.13
C ILE A 598 15.29 19.18 15.16
N LEU A 599 15.51 19.96 16.23
CA LEU A 599 16.32 19.56 17.39
C LEU A 599 15.45 18.82 18.43
N ILE A 600 15.91 17.67 18.93
CA ILE A 600 15.14 16.84 19.89
C ILE A 600 15.89 16.70 21.22
N LEU A 601 15.35 17.35 22.25
CA LEU A 601 15.93 17.47 23.59
C LEU A 601 15.14 16.63 24.62
N GLY A 602 15.74 16.34 25.77
CA GLY A 602 15.05 15.70 26.91
C GLY A 602 15.94 14.83 27.78
N GLU A 603 15.45 14.54 29.00
CA GLU A 603 16.15 13.76 30.03
C GLU A 603 16.58 12.36 29.55
N THR A 604 17.67 11.84 30.12
CA THR A 604 18.03 10.42 29.94
C THR A 604 16.87 9.51 30.38
N GLY A 605 16.42 8.63 29.48
CA GLY A 605 15.29 7.73 29.75
C GLY A 605 13.88 8.33 29.55
N VAL A 606 13.74 9.50 28.91
CA VAL A 606 12.43 10.04 28.47
C VAL A 606 11.82 9.29 27.27
N GLY A 607 12.66 8.57 26.51
CA GLY A 607 12.24 7.74 25.38
C GLY A 607 12.64 8.24 23.98
N LYS A 608 13.52 9.26 23.86
CA LYS A 608 13.89 9.92 22.58
C LYS A 608 14.09 8.95 21.41
N SER A 609 14.96 7.96 21.54
CA SER A 609 15.26 6.98 20.48
C SER A 609 14.04 6.12 20.08
N THR A 610 13.14 5.84 21.03
CA THR A 610 11.86 5.15 20.74
C THR A 610 10.89 6.08 20.03
N PHE A 611 10.78 7.34 20.47
CA PHE A 611 9.96 8.36 19.82
C PHE A 611 10.41 8.61 18.38
N ILE A 612 11.71 8.76 18.11
CA ILE A 612 12.23 9.02 16.75
C ILE A 612 11.88 7.86 15.81
N ASN A 613 12.07 6.61 16.23
CA ASN A 613 11.66 5.46 15.42
C ASN A 613 10.12 5.43 15.22
N ALA A 614 9.34 5.72 16.26
CA ALA A 614 7.88 5.76 16.17
C ALA A 614 7.39 6.85 15.19
N PHE A 615 7.91 8.08 15.34
CA PHE A 615 7.63 9.26 14.51
C PHE A 615 7.91 8.99 13.03
N VAL A 616 9.07 8.39 12.70
CA VAL A 616 9.40 7.99 11.33
C VAL A 616 8.41 6.98 10.75
N ASN A 617 7.89 6.04 11.56
CA ASN A 617 6.87 5.09 11.11
C ASN A 617 5.48 5.74 10.96
N TYR A 618 5.08 6.65 11.85
CA TYR A 618 3.81 7.39 11.76
C TYR A 618 3.73 8.28 10.51
N LEU A 619 4.86 8.88 10.12
CA LEU A 619 4.96 9.66 8.88
C LEU A 619 5.11 8.78 7.63
N THR A 620 5.50 7.50 7.76
CA THR A 620 5.64 6.57 6.62
C THR A 620 4.35 5.83 6.27
N PHE A 621 3.58 5.38 7.27
CA PHE A 621 2.41 4.52 7.06
C PHE A 621 1.13 5.17 7.62
N GLU A 622 0.04 5.06 6.88
CA GLU A 622 -1.24 5.67 7.29
C GLU A 622 -1.88 4.94 8.47
N THR A 623 -1.67 3.63 8.55
CA THR A 623 -2.25 2.73 9.56
C THR A 623 -1.22 1.73 10.09
N LEU A 624 -1.45 1.24 11.32
CA LEU A 624 -0.67 0.15 11.91
C LEU A 624 -0.75 -1.13 11.02
N ASP A 625 -1.90 -1.40 10.41
CA ASP A 625 -2.11 -2.51 9.47
C ASP A 625 -1.22 -2.44 8.22
N GLU A 626 -1.01 -1.24 7.66
CA GLU A 626 -0.08 -1.04 6.54
C GLU A 626 1.37 -1.29 6.99
N ALA A 627 1.75 -0.76 8.17
CA ALA A 627 3.07 -0.98 8.75
C ALA A 627 3.34 -2.47 9.07
N MET A 628 2.31 -3.21 9.50
CA MET A 628 2.39 -4.66 9.74
C MET A 628 2.60 -5.46 8.44
N LYS A 629 2.02 -5.02 7.31
CA LYS A 629 2.15 -5.67 6.00
C LYS A 629 3.51 -5.46 5.30
N SER A 630 4.35 -4.53 5.75
CA SER A 630 5.68 -4.28 5.14
C SER A 630 6.67 -5.47 5.32
N GLU A 631 7.62 -5.64 4.39
CA GLU A 631 8.68 -6.67 4.49
C GLU A 631 9.67 -6.44 5.68
N GLY A 632 9.61 -5.32 6.41
CA GLY A 632 10.48 -5.05 7.54
C GLY A 632 10.10 -3.82 8.38
N LEU A 633 10.66 -3.74 9.59
CA LEU A 633 10.52 -2.59 10.49
C LEU A 633 11.43 -1.44 10.03
N ASN A 634 10.87 -0.25 9.81
CA ASN A 634 11.70 0.95 9.63
C ASN A 634 12.23 1.39 11.00
N TRP A 635 13.54 1.46 11.15
CA TRP A 635 14.22 1.99 12.34
C TRP A 635 15.48 2.72 11.89
N VAL A 636 15.80 3.82 12.58
CA VAL A 636 16.91 4.72 12.24
C VAL A 636 17.96 4.72 13.36
N ILE A 637 17.48 4.64 14.60
CA ILE A 637 18.26 4.51 15.84
C ILE A 637 18.00 3.10 16.39
N PRO A 638 19.01 2.34 16.86
CA PRO A 638 18.74 1.13 17.62
C PRO A 638 17.92 1.44 18.88
N CYS A 639 17.10 0.48 19.34
CA CYS A 639 16.46 0.59 20.65
C CYS A 639 16.12 -0.79 21.22
N SER A 640 16.12 -0.92 22.54
CA SER A 640 15.61 -2.13 23.20
C SER A 640 14.66 -1.81 24.34
N PHE A 641 13.69 -2.70 24.54
CA PHE A 641 12.71 -2.64 25.62
C PHE A 641 12.36 -4.06 26.05
N SER A 642 11.79 -4.22 27.25
CA SER A 642 11.25 -5.52 27.69
C SER A 642 9.73 -5.49 27.65
N THR A 643 9.13 -6.61 27.25
CA THR A 643 7.71 -6.91 27.43
C THR A 643 7.56 -8.16 28.29
N GLN A 644 6.43 -8.28 28.99
CA GLN A 644 6.11 -9.40 29.87
C GLN A 644 4.92 -10.17 29.31
N ILE A 645 5.12 -11.45 29.00
CA ILE A 645 4.02 -12.36 28.68
C ILE A 645 3.55 -13.02 29.98
N MET A 646 2.24 -13.00 30.21
CA MET A 646 1.57 -13.62 31.35
C MET A 646 0.51 -14.58 30.81
N ASP A 647 0.71 -15.89 30.93
CA ASP A 647 -0.31 -16.87 30.57
C ASP A 647 -1.42 -16.85 31.63
N ARG A 648 -2.47 -16.06 31.36
CA ARG A 648 -3.64 -15.94 32.23
C ARG A 648 -4.51 -17.21 32.28
N THR A 649 -4.24 -18.20 31.43
CA THR A 649 -4.90 -19.52 31.49
C THR A 649 -4.19 -20.48 32.45
N ASN A 650 -2.94 -20.18 32.83
CA ASN A 650 -2.15 -20.97 33.77
C ASN A 650 -1.53 -20.06 34.86
N PRO A 651 -2.24 -19.81 35.99
CA PRO A 651 -1.78 -18.91 37.05
C PRO A 651 -0.45 -19.29 37.73
N ASP A 652 -0.06 -20.56 37.68
CA ASP A 652 1.22 -21.05 38.22
C ASP A 652 2.41 -20.85 37.25
N SER A 653 2.15 -20.34 36.04
CA SER A 653 3.18 -20.01 35.06
C SER A 653 4.04 -18.82 35.52
N LYS A 654 5.35 -18.88 35.24
CA LYS A 654 6.23 -17.74 35.48
C LYS A 654 6.05 -16.70 34.39
N ILE A 655 5.94 -15.43 34.80
CA ILE A 655 5.93 -14.27 33.90
C ILE A 655 7.18 -14.31 33.01
N GLU A 656 7.00 -14.40 31.70
CA GLU A 656 8.10 -14.50 30.74
C GLU A 656 8.49 -13.11 30.24
N GLN A 657 9.65 -12.61 30.69
CA GLN A 657 10.19 -11.33 30.22
C GLN A 657 10.98 -11.51 28.92
N LYS A 658 10.49 -10.93 27.82
CA LYS A 658 11.18 -10.90 26.51
C LYS A 658 11.78 -9.52 26.25
N LYS A 659 13.09 -9.47 26.03
CA LYS A 659 13.78 -8.25 25.57
C LYS A 659 13.67 -8.16 24.04
N ILE A 660 12.92 -7.19 23.56
CA ILE A 660 12.85 -6.80 22.15
C ILE A 660 14.07 -5.94 21.83
N VAL A 661 14.76 -6.23 20.73
CA VAL A 661 15.96 -5.49 20.29
C VAL A 661 15.79 -5.10 18.82
N VAL A 662 15.58 -3.81 18.59
CA VAL A 662 15.47 -3.21 17.27
C VAL A 662 16.85 -2.71 16.84
N GLY A 663 17.42 -3.35 15.83
CA GLY A 663 18.72 -2.96 15.27
C GLY A 663 19.93 -3.26 16.15
N SER A 664 21.12 -2.97 15.61
CA SER A 664 22.39 -2.99 16.33
C SER A 664 23.41 -2.09 15.63
N ARG A 665 24.32 -1.51 16.40
CA ARG A 665 25.49 -0.77 15.93
C ARG A 665 26.63 -0.94 16.95
N ALA A 666 27.81 -0.38 16.64
CA ALA A 666 29.00 -0.42 17.49
C ALA A 666 29.29 0.91 18.23
N ASP A 667 28.56 1.98 17.90
CA ASP A 667 28.66 3.34 18.45
C ASP A 667 27.81 3.50 19.74
N GLU A 668 26.61 2.91 19.78
CA GLU A 668 25.74 2.93 20.97
C GLU A 668 26.08 1.88 22.04
N LYS A 669 25.75 2.21 23.30
CA LYS A 669 25.85 1.29 24.46
C LYS A 669 24.50 1.10 25.13
N ASP A 670 24.31 -0.08 25.74
CA ASP A 670 23.05 -0.43 26.43
C ASP A 670 22.84 0.45 27.68
N GLY A 671 21.97 1.46 27.54
CA GLY A 671 21.64 2.45 28.57
C GLY A 671 20.85 1.92 29.78
N SER A 672 20.61 0.61 29.89
CA SER A 672 19.89 -0.03 31.02
C SER A 672 20.55 0.14 32.41
N LYS A 673 21.70 0.82 32.49
CA LYS A 673 22.40 1.18 33.74
C LYS A 673 22.32 2.67 34.11
N GLY A 674 21.50 3.47 33.42
CA GLY A 674 21.25 4.88 33.77
C GLY A 674 22.20 5.91 33.14
N ALA A 675 23.19 5.46 32.37
CA ALA A 675 23.91 6.33 31.43
C ALA A 675 23.11 6.51 30.13
N SER A 676 23.30 7.62 29.42
CA SER A 676 22.60 7.85 28.16
C SER A 676 22.93 6.81 27.08
N ALA A 677 21.95 6.48 26.23
CA ALA A 677 22.15 5.56 25.10
C ALA A 677 22.90 6.27 23.96
N THR A 678 22.34 7.38 23.46
CA THR A 678 23.00 8.33 22.55
C THR A 678 24.20 8.97 23.27
N GLN A 679 25.41 8.81 22.73
CA GLN A 679 26.65 9.33 23.33
C GLN A 679 27.14 10.64 22.69
N GLU A 680 26.76 10.90 21.43
CA GLU A 680 27.16 12.05 20.61
C GLU A 680 25.97 12.47 19.73
N THR A 681 25.83 13.77 19.44
CA THR A 681 24.68 14.34 18.75
C THR A 681 24.63 13.84 17.31
N THR A 682 23.54 13.17 16.95
CA THR A 682 23.44 12.47 15.66
C THR A 682 22.28 13.02 14.85
N VAL A 683 22.56 13.38 13.59
CA VAL A 683 21.54 13.88 12.65
C VAL A 683 21.01 12.76 11.78
N TYR A 684 19.68 12.60 11.80
CA TYR A 684 18.93 11.57 11.10
C TYR A 684 18.07 12.22 10.00
N PRO A 685 18.59 12.34 8.76
CA PRO A 685 17.81 12.81 7.62
C PRO A 685 16.82 11.73 7.16
N VAL A 686 15.54 12.10 7.06
CA VAL A 686 14.42 11.25 6.66
C VAL A 686 13.65 11.95 5.55
N THR A 687 13.77 11.46 4.32
CA THR A 687 13.06 12.02 3.16
C THR A 687 11.66 11.43 3.03
N ILE A 688 10.64 12.30 3.00
CA ILE A 688 9.22 11.96 2.86
C ILE A 688 8.63 12.87 1.78
N GLY A 689 8.08 12.27 0.71
CA GLY A 689 7.67 13.02 -0.48
C GLY A 689 8.86 13.74 -1.11
N THR A 690 8.78 15.08 -1.19
CA THR A 690 9.89 15.97 -1.60
C THR A 690 10.38 16.89 -0.48
N THR A 691 10.17 16.48 0.78
CA THR A 691 10.71 17.14 1.99
C THR A 691 11.72 16.21 2.69
N THR A 692 12.85 16.75 3.14
CA THR A 692 13.82 16.03 3.99
C THR A 692 13.74 16.59 5.41
N ILE A 693 13.26 15.77 6.34
CA ILE A 693 13.20 16.09 7.76
C ILE A 693 14.52 15.65 8.39
N ARG A 694 15.33 16.57 8.93
CA ARG A 694 16.51 16.23 9.72
C ARG A 694 16.14 16.22 11.20
N LEU A 695 16.09 15.04 11.80
CA LEU A 695 15.90 14.87 13.24
C LEU A 695 17.28 14.85 13.91
N ILE A 696 17.58 15.87 14.71
CA ILE A 696 18.85 16.00 15.44
C ILE A 696 18.61 15.42 16.85
N ASP A 697 19.03 14.17 17.08
CA ASP A 697 18.96 13.52 18.40
C ASP A 697 20.17 13.93 19.24
N THR A 698 19.93 14.52 20.42
CA THR A 698 20.99 14.89 21.34
C THR A 698 21.25 13.79 22.38
N PRO A 699 22.43 13.76 23.01
CA PRO A 699 22.62 13.05 24.28
C PRO A 699 21.50 13.39 25.29
N GLY A 700 21.17 12.42 26.16
CA GLY A 700 20.16 12.61 27.20
C GLY A 700 20.66 13.55 28.29
N ILE A 701 19.95 14.66 28.45
CA ILE A 701 20.28 15.74 29.37
C ILE A 701 20.27 15.24 30.81
N GLY A 702 21.26 15.64 31.61
CA GLY A 702 21.37 15.25 33.03
C GLY A 702 21.91 13.84 33.20
N ASP A 703 23.06 13.55 32.61
CA ASP A 703 23.71 12.23 32.75
C ASP A 703 24.42 12.10 34.11
N THR A 704 24.35 10.90 34.71
CA THR A 704 25.03 10.53 35.96
C THR A 704 26.55 10.79 36.00
N ARG A 705 27.17 11.10 34.84
CA ARG A 705 28.59 11.46 34.67
C ARG A 705 28.93 12.91 35.05
N GLY A 706 27.97 13.83 35.12
CA GLY A 706 28.13 15.18 35.70
C GLY A 706 28.59 16.30 34.75
N LEU A 707 28.76 17.50 35.34
CA LEU A 707 28.85 18.82 34.68
C LEU A 707 29.68 18.89 33.39
N GLU A 708 30.92 18.39 33.39
CA GLU A 708 31.80 18.47 32.23
C GLU A 708 31.29 17.63 31.04
N PHE A 709 30.48 16.60 31.31
CA PHE A 709 29.81 15.83 30.26
C PHE A 709 28.60 16.59 29.69
N ASP A 710 27.80 17.28 30.51
CA ASP A 710 26.68 18.10 30.02
C ASP A 710 27.17 19.36 29.26
N LYS A 711 28.28 19.98 29.69
CA LYS A 711 28.98 21.02 28.89
C LYS A 711 29.48 20.48 27.55
N LYS A 712 30.10 19.28 27.53
CA LYS A 712 30.52 18.62 26.28
C LYS A 712 29.31 18.36 25.38
N ASN A 713 28.22 17.84 25.93
CA ASN A 713 26.97 17.61 25.20
C ASN A 713 26.45 18.93 24.58
N MET A 714 26.50 20.06 25.29
CA MET A 714 26.07 21.34 24.74
C MET A 714 27.00 21.87 23.63
N ALA A 715 28.32 21.76 23.80
CA ALA A 715 29.28 22.11 22.76
C ALA A 715 29.09 21.26 21.48
N ASP A 716 28.82 19.96 21.66
CA ASP A 716 28.53 19.00 20.60
C ASP A 716 27.19 19.28 19.86
N ILE A 717 26.14 19.67 20.60
CA ILE A 717 24.87 20.14 20.01
C ILE A 717 25.08 21.40 19.17
N LEU A 718 25.80 22.39 19.69
CA LEU A 718 26.05 23.66 18.99
C LEU A 718 26.98 23.48 17.78
N ALA A 719 28.01 22.64 17.89
CA ALA A 719 28.88 22.26 16.78
C ALA A 719 28.14 21.44 15.70
N THR A 720 27.15 20.63 16.09
CA THR A 720 26.28 19.95 15.13
C THR A 720 25.38 20.96 14.40
N LEU A 721 24.75 21.87 15.14
CA LEU A 721 23.85 22.89 14.60
C LEU A 721 24.53 23.84 13.59
N SER A 722 25.80 24.18 13.79
CA SER A 722 26.53 25.13 12.92
C SER A 722 26.67 24.70 11.45
N ASN A 723 26.44 23.41 11.14
CA ASN A 723 26.41 22.88 9.79
C ASN A 723 25.13 23.22 9.01
N TYR A 724 24.13 23.85 9.66
CA TYR A 724 22.80 24.12 9.10
C TYR A 724 22.51 25.63 9.08
N GLU A 725 21.82 26.09 8.03
CA GLU A 725 21.49 27.51 7.83
C GLU A 725 20.23 27.92 8.64
N GLU A 726 19.25 27.00 8.75
CA GLU A 726 17.90 27.24 9.30
C GLU A 726 17.48 26.12 10.29
N LEU A 727 17.03 26.49 11.50
CA LEU A 727 16.45 25.59 12.50
C LEU A 727 14.94 25.83 12.58
N HIS A 728 14.14 24.81 12.27
CA HIS A 728 12.69 24.96 12.09
C HIS A 728 11.90 24.66 13.36
N GLY A 729 12.40 23.72 14.18
CA GLY A 729 11.76 23.32 15.43
C GLY A 729 12.74 22.86 16.50
N ILE A 730 12.39 23.08 17.77
CA ILE A 730 13.07 22.57 18.96
C ILE A 730 12.02 21.82 19.79
N LEU A 731 12.08 20.49 19.79
CA LEU A 731 11.15 19.63 20.52
C LEU A 731 11.77 19.20 21.85
N ILE A 732 11.23 19.70 22.96
CA ILE A 732 11.57 19.25 24.31
C ILE A 732 10.66 18.07 24.68
N LEU A 733 11.24 16.88 24.82
CA LEU A 733 10.52 15.69 25.27
C LEU A 733 10.47 15.58 26.80
N LEU A 734 9.29 15.27 27.32
CA LEU A 734 8.94 15.10 28.73
C LEU A 734 8.12 13.83 28.92
N LYS A 735 8.08 13.24 30.12
CA LYS A 735 7.07 12.22 30.47
C LYS A 735 5.81 12.91 30.98
N SER A 736 4.63 12.31 30.80
CA SER A 736 3.38 12.88 31.34
C SER A 736 3.16 12.67 32.84
N ASN A 737 3.97 11.83 33.50
CA ASN A 737 3.80 11.43 34.91
C ASN A 737 4.94 11.88 35.85
N ASN A 738 5.80 12.80 35.41
CA ASN A 738 6.78 13.44 36.29
C ASN A 738 6.06 14.56 37.08
N ALA A 739 5.45 14.22 38.22
CA ALA A 739 4.72 15.17 39.10
C ALA A 739 5.62 16.24 39.77
N ARG A 740 6.94 16.17 39.57
CA ARG A 740 7.92 17.23 39.84
C ARG A 740 8.96 17.19 38.73
N LEU A 741 9.38 18.35 38.22
CA LEU A 741 10.58 18.44 37.38
C LEU A 741 11.83 18.26 38.24
N THR A 742 12.87 17.62 37.69
CA THR A 742 14.14 17.43 38.41
C THR A 742 14.91 18.75 38.47
N THR A 743 15.70 18.95 39.54
CA THR A 743 16.63 20.11 39.63
C THR A 743 17.58 20.14 38.43
N MET A 744 17.99 18.96 37.94
CA MET A 744 18.84 18.81 36.77
C MET A 744 18.15 19.28 35.48
N PHE A 745 16.88 18.92 35.26
CA PHE A 745 16.10 19.41 34.12
C PHE A 745 15.88 20.93 34.21
N SER A 746 15.57 21.46 35.40
CA SER A 746 15.42 22.91 35.60
C SER A 746 16.72 23.66 35.30
N PHE A 747 17.87 23.14 35.76
CA PHE A 747 19.20 23.67 35.42
C PHE A 747 19.45 23.62 33.91
N CYS A 748 19.31 22.46 33.27
CA CYS A 748 19.64 22.32 31.85
C CYS A 748 18.68 23.04 30.90
N VAL A 749 17.41 23.24 31.26
CA VAL A 749 16.51 24.13 30.50
C VAL A 749 16.97 25.60 30.60
N LYS A 750 17.40 26.05 31.78
CA LYS A 750 17.96 27.40 31.96
C LYS A 750 19.27 27.58 31.20
N GLU A 751 20.17 26.59 31.24
CA GLU A 751 21.43 26.58 30.50
C GLU A 751 21.19 26.63 28.99
N LEU A 752 20.28 25.78 28.47
CA LEU A 752 19.87 25.78 27.06
C LEU A 752 19.30 27.14 26.63
N LEU A 753 18.39 27.71 27.41
CA LEU A 753 17.83 29.05 27.15
C LEU A 753 18.86 30.18 27.27
N THR A 754 19.99 29.96 27.95
CA THR A 754 21.12 30.90 28.05
C THR A 754 22.04 30.84 26.81
N HIS A 755 22.05 29.72 26.09
CA HIS A 755 22.84 29.54 24.86
C HIS A 755 22.07 29.75 23.55
N LEU A 756 20.74 29.81 23.59
CA LEU A 756 19.88 30.01 22.42
C LEU A 756 19.50 31.48 22.21
N HIS A 757 19.44 31.94 20.95
CA HIS A 757 18.96 33.29 20.65
C HIS A 757 17.47 33.43 20.99
N ARG A 758 17.04 34.59 21.50
CA ARG A 758 15.64 34.84 21.94
C ARG A 758 14.61 34.51 20.86
N ASP A 759 14.91 34.80 19.60
CA ASP A 759 14.05 34.47 18.45
C ASP A 759 13.75 32.98 18.29
N SER A 760 14.63 32.08 18.74
CA SER A 760 14.42 30.63 18.61
C SER A 760 13.32 30.10 19.53
N ALA A 761 12.91 30.87 20.55
CA ALA A 761 11.83 30.50 21.46
C ALA A 761 10.49 30.25 20.75
N ARG A 762 10.20 30.97 19.66
CA ARG A 762 8.98 30.77 18.84
C ARG A 762 8.94 29.44 18.09
N ASN A 763 10.11 28.80 17.91
CA ASN A 763 10.25 27.50 17.28
C ASN A 763 10.28 26.35 18.31
N MET A 764 10.04 26.62 19.61
CA MET A 764 10.04 25.61 20.66
C MET A 764 8.66 24.97 20.87
N ALA A 765 8.64 23.64 21.01
CA ALA A 765 7.45 22.86 21.35
C ALA A 765 7.76 21.78 22.40
N PHE A 766 6.74 21.40 23.17
CA PHE A 766 6.83 20.41 24.25
C PHE A 766 6.08 19.13 23.89
N GLY A 767 6.81 18.02 23.77
CA GLY A 767 6.28 16.70 23.44
C GLY A 767 6.22 15.80 24.68
N PHE A 768 5.01 15.51 25.14
CA PHE A 768 4.78 14.61 26.26
C PHE A 768 4.75 13.16 25.76
N THR A 769 5.55 12.29 26.38
CA THR A 769 5.65 10.85 26.12
C THR A 769 4.90 10.05 27.18
N ASN A 770 4.63 8.77 26.89
CA ASN A 770 3.86 7.84 27.72
C ASN A 770 2.42 8.28 27.97
N THR A 771 1.83 9.12 27.11
CA THR A 771 0.56 9.81 27.38
C THR A 771 -0.68 8.91 27.46
N ARG A 772 -0.56 7.60 27.15
CA ARG A 772 -1.64 6.63 27.29
C ARG A 772 -2.20 6.54 28.73
N ILE A 773 -1.37 6.69 29.76
CA ILE A 773 -1.82 6.72 31.17
C ILE A 773 -2.54 8.02 31.55
N SER A 774 -2.29 9.10 30.82
CA SER A 774 -2.94 10.41 30.98
C SER A 774 -4.00 10.67 29.90
N ASN A 775 -4.57 9.61 29.31
CA ASN A 775 -5.59 9.65 28.26
C ASN A 775 -5.24 10.59 27.08
N TYR A 776 -4.00 10.51 26.61
CA TYR A 776 -3.42 11.34 25.53
C TYR A 776 -3.34 12.85 25.87
N THR A 777 -3.21 13.20 27.15
CA THR A 777 -2.97 14.58 27.64
C THR A 777 -1.61 14.71 28.35
N PRO A 778 -1.11 15.94 28.61
CA PRO A 778 0.19 16.18 29.26
C PRO A 778 0.37 15.64 30.69
N GLY A 779 -0.73 15.35 31.41
CA GLY A 779 -0.69 14.78 32.76
C GLY A 779 -0.05 15.69 33.84
N ASP A 780 0.42 15.06 34.92
CA ASP A 780 0.91 15.71 36.15
C ASP A 780 2.07 16.70 35.91
N THR A 781 2.82 16.50 34.83
CA THR A 781 3.99 17.32 34.49
C THR A 781 3.62 18.71 33.98
N PHE A 782 2.37 18.93 33.53
CA PHE A 782 1.91 20.22 33.00
C PHE A 782 2.13 21.37 34.01
N GLY A 783 1.58 21.27 35.22
CA GLY A 783 1.64 22.34 36.22
C GLY A 783 3.06 22.62 36.73
N SER A 784 3.93 21.60 36.78
CA SER A 784 5.35 21.79 37.11
C SER A 784 6.10 22.54 36.01
N LEU A 785 5.79 22.29 34.74
CA LEU A 785 6.38 23.00 33.60
C LEU A 785 5.84 24.43 33.46
N GLU A 786 4.53 24.62 33.63
CA GLU A 786 3.89 25.93 33.65
C GLU A 786 4.50 26.83 34.73
N THR A 787 4.72 26.29 35.94
CA THR A 787 5.39 26.99 37.04
C THR A 787 6.84 27.37 36.68
N LEU A 788 7.57 26.51 35.96
CA LEU A 788 8.95 26.80 35.54
C LEU A 788 9.01 27.89 34.44
N LEU A 789 8.09 27.87 33.49
CA LEU A 789 8.03 28.87 32.41
C LEU A 789 7.58 30.24 32.94
N ASN A 790 6.63 30.27 33.88
CA ASN A 790 6.18 31.50 34.53
C ASN A 790 7.27 32.19 35.40
N GLN A 791 8.37 31.50 35.73
CA GLN A 791 9.56 32.11 36.35
C GLN A 791 10.46 32.87 35.36
N HIS A 792 10.26 32.68 34.05
CA HIS A 792 11.07 33.27 32.98
C HIS A 792 10.18 33.94 31.89
N PRO A 793 9.35 34.93 32.26
CA PRO A 793 8.40 35.58 31.34
C PRO A 793 9.06 36.38 30.22
N ASP A 794 10.35 36.72 30.37
CA ASP A 794 11.20 37.39 29.40
C ASP A 794 11.46 36.56 28.12
N VAL A 795 11.33 35.23 28.21
CA VAL A 795 11.53 34.30 27.09
C VAL A 795 10.28 34.19 26.20
N GLY A 796 9.09 34.53 26.71
CA GLY A 796 7.84 34.55 25.94
C GLY A 796 7.22 33.18 25.62
N LEU A 797 7.72 32.10 26.25
CA LEU A 797 7.18 30.74 26.08
C LEU A 797 5.86 30.57 26.85
N SER A 798 4.91 29.84 26.26
CA SER A 798 3.64 29.46 26.92
C SER A 798 3.22 28.04 26.54
N LEU A 799 2.48 27.38 27.44
CA LEU A 799 1.88 26.07 27.18
C LEU A 799 0.50 26.27 26.56
N SER A 800 0.45 26.20 25.24
CA SER A 800 -0.76 26.32 24.43
C SER A 800 -1.02 25.03 23.67
N ILE A 801 -2.20 24.90 23.06
CA ILE A 801 -2.49 23.79 22.13
C ILE A 801 -1.48 23.76 20.97
N HIS A 802 -1.00 24.93 20.50
CA HIS A 802 -0.04 25.02 19.39
C HIS A 802 1.39 24.61 19.77
N THR A 803 1.76 24.73 21.05
CA THR A 803 3.12 24.44 21.56
C THR A 803 3.20 23.12 22.34
N THR A 804 2.07 22.42 22.56
CA THR A 804 1.97 21.20 23.38
C THR A 804 1.48 20.01 22.55
N TYR A 805 2.20 18.89 22.62
CA TYR A 805 1.96 17.68 21.82
C TYR A 805 2.01 16.41 22.67
N CYS A 806 1.20 15.40 22.33
CA CYS A 806 1.07 14.17 23.15
C CYS A 806 1.30 12.88 22.33
N PHE A 807 2.38 12.15 22.65
CA PHE A 807 2.82 10.99 21.90
C PHE A 807 2.81 9.70 22.73
N ASP A 808 2.25 8.62 22.16
CA ASP A 808 2.32 7.28 22.72
C ASP A 808 3.09 6.32 21.81
N SER A 809 4.35 6.02 22.19
CA SER A 809 5.22 5.12 21.43
C SER A 809 4.91 3.63 21.61
N GLU A 810 3.92 3.25 22.44
CA GLU A 810 3.55 1.85 22.64
C GLU A 810 3.03 1.17 21.36
N SER A 811 2.39 1.91 20.45
CA SER A 811 2.00 1.41 19.13
C SER A 811 3.18 1.05 18.22
N PHE A 812 4.32 1.75 18.33
CA PHE A 812 5.57 1.34 17.69
C PHE A 812 6.21 0.14 18.38
N ARG A 813 6.16 0.06 19.72
CA ARG A 813 6.63 -1.12 20.48
C ARG A 813 5.84 -2.38 20.08
N TYR A 814 4.54 -2.25 19.86
CA TYR A 814 3.71 -3.32 19.31
C TYR A 814 4.18 -3.77 17.93
N LEU A 815 4.37 -2.83 16.99
CA LEU A 815 4.89 -3.14 15.66
C LEU A 815 6.25 -3.86 15.71
N ALA A 816 7.16 -3.41 16.58
CA ALA A 816 8.47 -4.02 16.75
C ALA A 816 8.39 -5.44 17.34
N ALA A 817 7.56 -5.67 18.36
CA ALA A 817 7.33 -7.00 18.94
C ALA A 817 6.71 -7.97 17.91
N TYR A 818 5.71 -7.51 17.17
CA TYR A 818 5.05 -8.26 16.10
C TYR A 818 6.04 -8.70 15.01
N LYS A 819 6.90 -7.79 14.51
CA LYS A 819 7.94 -8.11 13.51
C LYS A 819 9.01 -9.07 14.03
N MET A 820 9.15 -9.23 15.36
CA MET A 820 10.03 -10.23 16.00
C MET A 820 9.29 -11.51 16.41
N ASN A 821 8.05 -11.72 15.95
CA ASN A 821 7.18 -12.86 16.29
C ASN A 821 6.90 -13.01 17.80
N VAL A 822 6.89 -11.91 18.55
CA VAL A 822 6.48 -11.91 19.97
C VAL A 822 5.00 -11.53 20.05
N PRO A 823 4.11 -12.45 20.49
CA PRO A 823 2.68 -12.16 20.60
C PRO A 823 2.42 -11.15 21.73
N MET A 824 1.53 -10.19 21.46
CA MET A 824 0.98 -9.28 22.46
C MET A 824 -0.51 -9.06 22.16
N ASP A 825 -1.32 -9.02 23.22
CA ASP A 825 -2.78 -8.87 23.16
C ASP A 825 -3.21 -7.42 22.83
N ASN A 826 -4.51 -7.13 22.89
CA ASN A 826 -5.09 -5.77 22.83
C ASN A 826 -4.71 -4.97 21.56
N PHE A 827 -4.61 -5.63 20.41
CA PHE A 827 -4.26 -5.01 19.12
C PHE A 827 -5.02 -3.70 18.80
N GLU A 828 -6.33 -3.64 19.10
CA GLU A 828 -7.15 -2.46 18.80
C GLU A 828 -6.74 -1.21 19.60
N ASP A 829 -6.23 -1.37 20.84
CA ASP A 829 -5.67 -0.26 21.61
C ASP A 829 -4.41 0.30 20.92
N PHE A 830 -3.56 -0.57 20.39
CA PHE A 830 -2.34 -0.17 19.69
C PHE A 830 -2.66 0.46 18.32
N ARG A 831 -3.70 -0.02 17.63
CA ARG A 831 -4.25 0.63 16.41
C ARG A 831 -4.78 2.04 16.72
N ARG A 832 -5.52 2.22 17.83
CA ARG A 832 -5.99 3.54 18.30
C ARG A 832 -4.86 4.47 18.73
N SER A 833 -3.88 3.96 19.47
CA SER A 833 -2.65 4.68 19.88
C SER A 833 -1.85 5.18 18.67
N TRP A 834 -1.74 4.37 17.61
CA TRP A 834 -1.15 4.78 16.33
C TRP A 834 -1.91 5.95 15.70
N GLY A 835 -3.24 5.87 15.67
CA GLY A 835 -4.11 6.93 15.12
C GLY A 835 -3.88 8.28 15.80
N HIS A 836 -3.97 8.33 17.13
CA HIS A 836 -3.72 9.56 17.90
C HIS A 836 -2.28 10.07 17.72
N SER A 837 -1.27 9.21 17.91
CA SER A 837 0.14 9.62 17.85
C SER A 837 0.56 10.08 16.45
N ARG A 838 -0.05 9.54 15.39
CA ARG A 838 0.16 10.00 14.01
C ARG A 838 -0.50 11.36 13.73
N GLN A 839 -1.71 11.60 14.26
CA GLN A 839 -2.35 12.92 14.14
C GLN A 839 -1.50 14.01 14.81
N GLU A 840 -1.00 13.73 16.02
CA GLU A 840 -0.08 14.63 16.73
C GLU A 840 1.27 14.80 16.02
N ALA A 841 1.80 13.75 15.38
CA ALA A 841 3.05 13.82 14.62
C ALA A 841 2.93 14.72 13.38
N ASN A 842 1.82 14.60 12.64
CA ASN A 842 1.52 15.49 11.52
C ASN A 842 1.32 16.93 12.01
N ARG A 843 0.52 17.14 13.08
CA ARG A 843 0.25 18.47 13.65
C ARG A 843 1.53 19.18 14.11
N LEU A 844 2.51 18.45 14.63
CA LEU A 844 3.84 19.00 14.97
C LEU A 844 4.62 19.41 13.71
N LEU A 845 4.56 18.59 12.66
CA LEU A 845 5.21 18.84 11.39
C LEU A 845 4.65 20.09 10.71
N ASP A 846 3.32 20.20 10.62
CA ASP A 846 2.59 21.33 10.05
C ASP A 846 2.89 22.64 10.83
N HIS A 847 3.02 22.54 12.16
CA HIS A 847 3.41 23.66 13.00
C HIS A 847 4.84 24.14 12.69
N PHE A 848 5.84 23.25 12.69
CA PHE A 848 7.22 23.63 12.37
C PHE A 848 7.43 24.04 10.91
N GLN A 849 6.57 23.60 9.97
CA GLN A 849 6.58 24.09 8.58
C GLN A 849 5.92 25.47 8.42
N SER A 850 5.02 25.86 9.32
CA SER A 850 4.33 27.16 9.27
C SER A 850 5.02 28.27 10.06
N GLN A 851 5.97 27.94 10.94
CA GLN A 851 6.83 28.94 11.60
C GLN A 851 7.92 29.46 10.67
N THR A 852 8.27 30.74 10.81
CA THR A 852 9.51 31.28 10.25
C THR A 852 10.70 30.51 10.83
N PRO A 853 11.59 29.91 10.00
CA PRO A 853 12.75 29.21 10.52
C PRO A 853 13.68 30.16 11.28
N HIS A 854 14.25 29.69 12.39
CA HIS A 854 15.27 30.44 13.11
C HIS A 854 16.62 30.32 12.39
N LEU A 855 17.21 31.44 11.99
CA LEU A 855 18.53 31.45 11.37
C LEU A 855 19.57 30.99 12.41
N VAL A 856 20.23 29.85 12.14
CA VAL A 856 21.17 29.28 13.11
C VAL A 856 22.36 30.22 13.33
N GLN A 857 22.73 30.98 12.28
CA GLN A 857 23.71 32.06 12.35
C GLN A 857 23.40 33.11 13.42
N SER A 858 22.14 33.34 13.80
CA SER A 858 21.75 34.28 14.87
C SER A 858 21.85 33.69 16.28
N THR A 859 21.73 32.37 16.46
CA THR A 859 22.20 31.69 17.69
C THR A 859 23.71 31.68 17.74
N ILE A 860 24.35 31.51 16.59
CA ILE A 860 25.80 31.40 16.49
C ILE A 860 26.48 32.75 16.64
N SER A 861 25.94 33.92 16.29
CA SER A 861 26.71 35.19 16.36
C SER A 861 27.16 35.57 17.79
N LEU A 862 26.27 35.35 18.77
CA LEU A 862 26.58 35.49 20.21
C LEU A 862 27.67 34.50 20.66
N ASN A 863 27.62 33.26 20.18
CA ASN A 863 28.58 32.23 20.57
C ASN A 863 29.88 32.28 19.75
N SER A 864 29.85 32.76 18.51
CA SER A 864 30.99 32.87 17.60
C SER A 864 31.83 34.10 17.91
N SER A 865 31.25 35.17 18.46
CA SER A 865 32.04 36.23 19.08
C SER A 865 32.89 35.65 20.23
N ARG A 866 32.30 34.80 21.09
CA ARG A 866 33.03 34.10 22.17
C ARG A 866 34.03 33.07 21.64
N GLU A 867 33.66 32.31 20.61
CA GLU A 867 34.48 31.25 20.02
C GLU A 867 35.64 31.82 19.20
N VAL A 868 35.44 32.87 18.40
CA VAL A 868 36.52 33.59 17.68
C VAL A 868 37.50 34.22 18.67
N ILE A 869 37.02 34.79 19.78
CA ILE A 869 37.91 35.25 20.87
C ILE A 869 38.73 34.07 21.43
N THR A 870 38.07 32.93 21.70
CA THR A 870 38.73 31.73 22.26
C THR A 870 39.76 31.12 21.30
N GLN A 871 39.38 30.93 20.04
CA GLN A 871 40.24 30.44 18.95
C GLN A 871 41.39 31.40 18.61
N LEU A 872 41.24 32.71 18.85
CA LEU A 872 42.31 33.69 18.65
C LEU A 872 43.24 33.82 19.86
N THR A 873 42.81 33.46 21.07
CA THR A 873 43.61 33.61 22.31
C THR A 873 44.95 32.87 22.21
N VAL A 874 44.95 31.65 21.67
CA VAL A 874 46.18 30.85 21.52
C VAL A 874 47.10 31.44 20.42
N PRO A 875 46.68 31.65 19.16
CA PRO A 875 47.49 32.32 18.14
C PRO A 875 47.95 33.74 18.51
N MET A 876 47.15 34.53 19.25
CA MET A 876 47.57 35.85 19.76
C MET A 876 48.67 35.72 20.82
N THR A 877 48.63 34.67 21.65
CA THR A 877 49.69 34.37 22.62
C THR A 877 50.99 33.95 21.91
N GLU A 878 50.90 33.03 20.94
CA GLU A 878 52.04 32.58 20.13
C GLU A 878 52.68 33.72 19.32
N ILE A 879 51.86 34.59 18.72
CA ILE A 879 52.36 35.74 17.95
C ILE A 879 52.89 36.84 18.89
N SER A 880 52.30 37.05 20.07
CA SER A 880 52.87 37.91 21.11
C SER A 880 54.28 37.44 21.51
N GLN A 881 54.49 36.12 21.70
CA GLN A 881 55.81 35.56 21.97
C GLN A 881 56.78 35.73 20.78
N LEU A 882 56.32 35.48 19.55
CA LEU A 882 57.12 35.68 18.33
C LEU A 882 57.52 37.14 18.09
N ILE A 883 56.66 38.10 18.43
CA ILE A 883 56.96 39.54 18.34
C ILE A 883 58.08 39.90 19.33
N ASN A 884 57.98 39.44 20.59
CA ASN A 884 59.03 39.68 21.58
C ASN A 884 60.38 39.07 21.19
N ARG A 885 60.39 37.85 20.61
CA ARG A 885 61.64 37.27 20.09
C ARG A 885 62.22 38.09 18.93
N ASN A 886 61.39 38.54 17.99
CA ASN A 886 61.83 39.39 16.89
C ASN A 886 62.28 40.80 17.32
N ILE A 887 61.77 41.32 18.45
CA ILE A 887 62.30 42.54 19.09
C ILE A 887 63.71 42.27 19.63
N ALA A 888 63.89 41.21 20.43
CA ALA A 888 65.20 40.87 21.01
C ALA A 888 66.29 40.66 19.94
N ILE A 889 65.98 39.91 18.87
CA ILE A 889 66.90 39.69 17.74
C ILE A 889 67.29 41.02 17.07
N ALA A 890 66.37 41.97 16.93
CA ALA A 890 66.64 43.27 16.33
C ALA A 890 67.41 44.21 17.29
N GLU A 891 67.16 44.14 18.60
CA GLU A 891 67.89 44.91 19.62
C GLU A 891 69.34 44.42 19.79
N ASP A 892 69.58 43.10 19.84
CA ASP A 892 70.93 42.53 19.80
C ASP A 892 71.65 42.92 18.50
N LYS A 893 70.93 42.95 17.37
CA LYS A 893 71.48 43.37 16.08
C LYS A 893 71.89 44.84 16.07
N ILE A 894 71.13 45.71 16.74
CA ILE A 894 71.48 47.12 16.95
C ILE A 894 72.76 47.24 17.81
N GLN A 895 72.96 46.39 18.82
CA GLN A 895 74.20 46.39 19.61
C GLN A 895 75.40 45.89 18.79
N GLU A 896 75.23 44.84 17.98
CA GLU A 896 76.27 44.38 17.06
C GLU A 896 76.68 45.49 16.06
N LEU A 897 75.69 46.16 15.46
CA LEU A 897 75.92 47.29 14.56
C LEU A 897 76.51 48.53 15.25
N LYS A 898 76.59 48.58 16.59
CA LYS A 898 77.28 49.64 17.34
C LYS A 898 78.77 49.35 17.60
N ASP A 899 79.28 48.13 17.37
CA ASP A 899 80.73 47.87 17.51
C ASP A 899 81.55 48.47 16.35
N HIS A 900 82.27 49.55 16.63
CA HIS A 900 83.08 50.29 15.65
C HIS A 900 84.24 49.48 15.00
N ARG A 901 84.48 48.23 15.42
CA ARG A 901 85.47 47.33 14.82
C ARG A 901 85.01 46.70 13.50
N LEU A 902 83.69 46.58 13.26
CA LEU A 902 83.14 46.05 11.99
C LEU A 902 83.31 47.04 10.83
N LYS A 903 83.95 46.63 9.73
CA LYS A 903 84.21 47.45 8.54
C LYS A 903 84.15 46.62 7.25
N GLY A 904 83.96 47.29 6.11
CA GLY A 904 84.00 46.70 4.78
C GLY A 904 83.00 45.55 4.61
N ASP A 905 83.43 44.46 3.97
CA ASP A 905 82.53 43.36 3.60
C ASP A 905 81.97 42.59 4.81
N ASP A 906 82.60 42.66 5.99
CA ASP A 906 82.05 42.06 7.21
C ASP A 906 80.99 42.95 7.88
N LEU A 907 81.02 44.26 7.66
CA LEU A 907 79.88 45.12 7.94
C LEU A 907 78.75 44.83 6.95
N ARG A 908 79.04 44.76 5.65
CA ARG A 908 78.03 44.53 4.58
C ARG A 908 77.26 43.22 4.76
N LYS A 909 77.93 42.11 5.08
CA LYS A 909 77.29 40.82 5.43
C LYS A 909 76.35 40.93 6.65
N ARG A 910 76.52 41.94 7.49
CA ARG A 910 75.78 42.14 8.74
C ARG A 910 74.77 43.31 8.68
N LEU A 911 74.62 44.03 7.57
CA LEU A 911 73.64 45.13 7.44
C LEU A 911 72.18 44.67 7.45
N HIS A 912 71.89 43.38 7.16
CA HIS A 912 70.53 42.86 7.12
C HIS A 912 70.10 42.23 8.45
N VAL A 913 68.84 42.44 8.82
CA VAL A 913 68.20 41.86 10.01
C VAL A 913 67.53 40.54 9.62
N SER A 914 67.78 39.48 10.39
CA SER A 914 67.06 38.21 10.22
C SER A 914 65.78 38.24 11.04
N LYS A 915 64.62 38.12 10.38
CA LYS A 915 63.31 37.99 11.02
C LYS A 915 62.91 36.52 11.08
N VAL A 916 62.48 36.02 12.24
CA VAL A 916 61.91 34.68 12.36
C VAL A 916 60.41 34.75 12.06
N GLN A 917 59.94 33.91 11.13
CA GLN A 917 58.51 33.72 10.87
C GLN A 917 58.17 32.23 10.93
N TYR A 918 57.07 31.89 11.60
CA TYR A 918 56.44 30.57 11.43
C TYR A 918 55.72 30.52 10.09
N ASN A 919 55.95 29.44 9.33
CA ASN A 919 55.14 29.07 8.19
C ASN A 919 54.44 27.72 8.50
N PRO A 920 53.12 27.70 8.73
CA PRO A 920 52.39 26.46 8.97
C PRO A 920 52.35 25.63 7.68
N GLN A 921 52.92 24.43 7.71
CA GLN A 921 52.77 23.46 6.63
C GLN A 921 51.60 22.51 6.97
N PRO A 922 50.46 22.60 6.26
CA PRO A 922 49.36 21.67 6.48
C PRO A 922 49.76 20.25 6.07
N LEU A 923 49.42 19.28 6.92
CA LEU A 923 49.58 17.86 6.63
C LEU A 923 48.37 17.37 5.82
N SER A 924 48.61 16.55 4.80
CA SER A 924 47.52 16.02 3.97
C SER A 924 46.61 15.00 4.69
N LYS A 925 47.05 14.51 5.85
CA LYS A 925 46.37 13.57 6.77
C LYS A 925 46.89 13.80 8.20
N PRO A 926 46.13 13.44 9.26
CA PRO A 926 46.59 13.60 10.65
C PRO A 926 47.87 12.83 10.93
N ARG A 927 48.78 13.38 11.74
CA ARG A 927 49.96 12.70 12.29
C ARG A 927 49.77 12.47 13.78
N THR A 928 50.06 11.27 14.28
CA THR A 928 50.02 10.99 15.73
C THR A 928 51.38 11.27 16.37
N VAL A 929 51.40 12.11 17.41
CA VAL A 929 52.60 12.49 18.18
C VAL A 929 52.39 12.22 19.67
N CYS A 930 53.49 12.11 20.42
CA CYS A 930 53.48 11.92 21.87
C CYS A 930 53.87 13.20 22.62
N CYS A 931 53.07 13.57 23.62
CA CYS A 931 53.19 14.77 24.44
C CYS A 931 53.93 14.53 25.78
N ASP A 932 54.44 13.32 26.01
CA ASP A 932 55.27 13.00 27.19
C ASP A 932 56.59 13.78 27.15
N THR A 933 57.11 14.19 28.31
CA THR A 933 58.33 15.01 28.43
C THR A 933 59.61 14.30 27.97
N SER A 934 59.59 12.98 27.78
CA SER A 934 60.67 12.22 27.15
C SER A 934 60.57 12.16 25.62
N CYS A 935 59.37 12.43 25.07
CA CYS A 935 59.06 12.38 23.64
C CYS A 935 58.98 13.77 22.99
N THR A 936 58.98 14.82 23.79
CA THR A 936 59.15 16.22 23.37
C THR A 936 60.61 16.66 23.54
N GLU A 937 61.01 17.65 22.75
CA GLU A 937 62.24 18.42 22.95
C GLU A 937 61.88 19.89 23.05
N TYR A 938 62.14 20.46 24.21
CA TYR A 938 62.10 21.90 24.43
C TYR A 938 63.41 22.48 23.92
N ARG A 939 63.41 23.02 22.69
CA ARG A 939 64.57 23.75 22.19
C ARG A 939 64.65 25.10 22.89
N ALA A 940 65.69 25.27 23.71
CA ALA A 940 66.09 26.57 24.20
C ALA A 940 66.71 27.37 23.04
N ASP A 941 66.19 28.56 22.82
CA ASP A 941 66.84 29.57 21.97
C ASP A 941 67.92 30.30 22.79
N GLY A 942 68.82 31.02 22.13
CA GLY A 942 69.87 31.76 22.80
C GLY A 942 69.34 32.97 23.58
N ASN A 943 69.63 33.00 24.89
CA ASN A 943 69.37 34.08 25.86
C ASN A 943 67.92 34.21 26.40
N GLN A 944 67.87 34.35 27.74
CA GLN A 944 66.70 34.48 28.63
C GLN A 944 65.80 33.25 28.79
N GLU A 945 65.41 33.00 30.05
CA GLU A 945 64.60 31.87 30.49
C GLU A 945 63.09 32.11 30.22
N ASP A 946 62.28 31.04 30.27
CA ASP A 946 60.82 31.06 30.09
C ASP A 946 60.26 31.49 28.71
N LYS A 947 60.77 30.89 27.62
CA LYS A 947 59.92 30.30 26.55
C LYS A 947 60.58 29.08 25.92
N SER A 948 59.78 28.05 25.65
CA SER A 948 60.20 26.86 24.91
C SER A 948 59.23 26.53 23.78
N ILE A 949 59.77 26.01 22.67
CA ILE A 949 58.96 25.41 21.60
C ILE A 949 58.99 23.89 21.79
N THR A 950 57.80 23.28 21.83
CA THR A 950 57.63 21.83 21.91
C THR A 950 57.88 21.18 20.54
N VAL A 951 59.10 20.65 20.32
CA VAL A 951 59.40 19.84 19.13
C VAL A 951 59.13 18.37 19.43
N TYR A 952 58.18 17.74 18.75
CA TYR A 952 57.86 16.33 18.96
C TYR A 952 58.94 15.42 18.36
N LYS A 953 59.83 14.84 19.18
CA LYS A 953 60.84 13.86 18.74
C LYS A 953 60.19 12.58 18.20
N SER A 954 59.08 12.16 18.82
CA SER A 954 58.41 10.89 18.54
C SER A 954 57.17 11.10 17.65
N HIS A 955 57.37 11.00 16.33
CA HIS A 955 56.29 10.87 15.35
C HIS A 955 55.70 9.44 15.38
N CYS A 956 54.95 9.13 16.44
CA CYS A 956 54.44 7.79 16.75
C CYS A 956 53.61 7.16 15.61
N HIS A 957 52.94 7.95 14.77
CA HIS A 957 52.44 7.48 13.48
C HIS A 957 52.40 8.62 12.46
N ALA A 958 53.20 8.52 11.39
CA ALA A 958 53.42 9.60 10.45
C ALA A 958 52.17 10.01 9.64
N VAL A 959 51.25 9.08 9.37
CA VAL A 959 50.06 9.25 8.51
C VAL A 959 48.90 8.41 9.06
N CYS A 960 48.07 8.99 9.93
CA CYS A 960 46.88 8.34 10.46
C CYS A 960 45.70 8.38 9.47
N TYR A 961 44.84 7.37 9.53
CA TYR A 961 43.66 7.18 8.67
C TYR A 961 42.34 7.23 9.45
N LEU A 962 42.41 7.45 10.78
CA LEU A 962 41.22 7.63 11.62
C LEU A 962 40.56 8.97 11.29
N THR A 963 39.26 8.94 11.02
CA THR A 963 38.43 10.11 10.69
C THR A 963 37.61 10.60 11.90
N ASP A 964 37.75 9.91 13.02
CA ASP A 964 36.97 9.96 14.26
C ASP A 964 37.82 10.40 15.47
N VAL A 965 38.96 11.06 15.20
CA VAL A 965 39.90 11.55 16.23
C VAL A 965 40.22 13.01 15.97
N ALA A 966 39.73 13.87 16.86
CA ALA A 966 39.98 15.32 16.82
C ALA A 966 41.49 15.64 16.90
N ALA A 967 41.92 16.64 16.13
CA ALA A 967 43.28 17.17 16.20
C ALA A 967 43.48 18.03 17.45
N ASP A 968 44.74 18.14 17.87
CA ASP A 968 45.26 18.89 19.02
C ASP A 968 44.67 18.49 20.40
N VAL A 969 43.79 17.48 20.42
CA VAL A 969 43.24 16.86 21.64
C VAL A 969 44.17 15.75 22.15
N ARG A 970 44.86 16.04 23.26
CA ARG A 970 45.56 15.03 24.06
C ARG A 970 44.56 14.06 24.69
N SER A 971 44.91 12.78 24.77
CA SER A 971 44.05 11.73 25.35
C SER A 971 42.70 11.51 24.64
N HIS A 972 42.65 11.61 23.31
CA HIS A 972 41.45 11.23 22.56
C HIS A 972 41.28 9.68 22.51
N PRO A 973 40.16 9.09 22.99
CA PRO A 973 40.02 7.62 23.14
C PRO A 973 40.25 6.80 21.86
N GLY A 974 39.82 7.32 20.70
CA GLY A 974 40.03 6.67 19.40
C GLY A 974 41.51 6.46 19.02
N LEU A 975 42.47 7.13 19.68
CA LEU A 975 43.90 6.94 19.44
C LEU A 975 44.36 5.49 19.67
N ILE A 976 43.69 4.70 20.52
CA ILE A 976 43.95 3.25 20.69
C ILE A 976 43.87 2.48 19.35
N HIS A 977 43.08 2.97 18.40
CA HIS A 977 42.90 2.37 17.07
C HIS A 977 43.93 2.86 16.04
N CYS A 978 44.83 3.78 16.41
CA CYS A 978 45.94 4.19 15.55
C CYS A 978 47.00 3.07 15.49
N ALA A 979 47.67 2.93 14.33
CA ALA A 979 48.71 1.92 14.12
C ALA A 979 49.86 2.02 15.16
N ALA A 980 50.12 3.23 15.68
CA ALA A 980 51.03 3.49 16.82
C ALA A 980 50.76 2.60 18.05
N PHE A 981 49.53 2.12 18.23
CA PHE A 981 49.11 1.35 19.40
C PHE A 981 48.75 -0.09 19.05
N SER A 982 48.26 -0.34 17.83
CA SER A 982 47.83 -1.68 17.39
C SER A 982 46.82 -2.34 18.35
N GLY A 983 45.96 -1.53 18.98
CA GLY A 983 45.00 -1.99 20.00
C GLY A 983 45.53 -2.12 21.43
N SER A 984 46.80 -1.77 21.67
CA SER A 984 47.40 -1.68 23.02
C SER A 984 47.04 -0.36 23.72
N ASN A 985 47.13 -0.34 25.05
CA ASN A 985 47.11 0.90 25.82
C ASN A 985 48.41 1.72 25.69
N TYR A 986 49.51 1.10 25.23
CA TYR A 986 50.84 1.71 25.15
C TYR A 986 51.34 1.74 23.70
N CYS A 987 51.99 2.84 23.32
CA CYS A 987 52.49 3.07 21.97
C CYS A 987 53.69 2.17 21.64
N THR A 988 53.68 1.50 20.49
CA THR A 988 54.77 0.64 20.00
C THR A 988 56.04 1.41 19.64
N HIS A 989 55.91 2.70 19.27
CA HIS A 989 57.03 3.57 18.91
C HIS A 989 57.72 4.29 20.08
N CYS A 990 57.01 4.61 21.17
CA CYS A 990 57.57 5.39 22.29
C CYS A 990 57.27 4.83 23.68
N SER A 991 56.53 3.72 23.80
CA SER A 991 56.13 3.07 25.05
C SER A 991 55.23 3.86 26.00
N HIS A 992 54.87 5.11 25.71
CA HIS A 992 53.94 5.89 26.53
C HIS A 992 52.48 5.51 26.31
N HIS A 993 51.63 5.80 27.31
CA HIS A 993 50.21 5.50 27.28
C HIS A 993 49.50 6.29 26.17
N TRP A 994 48.40 5.79 25.62
CA TRP A 994 47.61 6.49 24.59
C TRP A 994 47.06 7.85 25.06
N GLN A 995 46.93 8.05 26.38
CA GLN A 995 46.59 9.35 26.96
C GLN A 995 47.67 10.41 26.71
N GLU A 996 48.94 10.01 26.54
CA GLU A 996 50.07 10.89 26.27
C GLU A 996 50.24 11.23 24.79
N HIS A 997 49.17 11.15 24.00
CA HIS A 997 49.22 11.34 22.54
C HIS A 997 48.08 12.21 22.04
N MET A 998 48.29 12.81 20.86
CA MET A 998 47.30 13.59 20.09
C MET A 998 47.51 13.41 18.58
N HIS A 999 46.55 13.88 17.79
CA HIS A 999 46.74 14.13 16.36
C HIS A 999 47.15 15.58 16.11
N ILE A 1000 48.08 15.82 15.20
CA ILE A 1000 48.36 17.16 14.63
C ILE A 1000 48.01 17.17 13.14
N LEU A 1001 47.52 18.32 12.64
CA LEU A 1001 47.13 18.52 11.23
C LEU A 1001 48.01 19.52 10.48
N TYR A 1002 48.96 20.17 11.15
CA TYR A 1002 49.94 21.08 10.57
C TYR A 1002 51.23 21.01 11.38
N GLU A 1003 52.35 21.36 10.74
CA GLU A 1003 53.64 21.50 11.42
C GLU A 1003 54.14 22.94 11.25
N LEU A 1004 54.51 23.59 12.36
CA LEU A 1004 55.04 24.95 12.38
C LEU A 1004 56.54 24.91 12.09
N HIS A 1005 56.93 25.28 10.87
CA HIS A 1005 58.33 25.43 10.52
C HIS A 1005 58.77 26.88 10.69
N GLU A 1006 59.84 27.09 11.47
CA GLU A 1006 60.55 28.37 11.50
C GLU A 1006 61.29 28.57 10.17
N GLN A 1007 61.05 29.71 9.52
CA GLN A 1007 61.84 30.18 8.39
C GLN A 1007 62.56 31.48 8.77
N PRO A 1008 63.91 31.52 8.68
CA PRO A 1008 64.66 32.76 8.80
C PRO A 1008 64.48 33.57 7.51
N GLY A 1009 63.73 34.67 7.60
CA GLY A 1009 63.54 35.62 6.51
C GLY A 1009 64.49 36.81 6.68
N THR A 1010 65.44 36.96 5.76
CA THR A 1010 66.31 38.15 5.72
C THR A 1010 65.49 39.36 5.27
N VAL A 1011 65.45 40.42 6.07
CA VAL A 1011 64.82 41.69 5.68
C VAL A 1011 65.82 42.48 4.85
N THR A 1012 65.65 42.46 3.53
CA THR A 1012 66.39 43.33 2.60
C THR A 1012 65.80 44.74 2.65
N ASP A 1013 66.58 45.67 3.19
CA ASP A 1013 66.22 47.08 3.23
C ASP A 1013 66.58 47.75 1.90
N LEU A 1014 65.58 48.31 1.22
CA LEU A 1014 65.72 48.90 -0.11
C LEU A 1014 66.55 50.19 -0.12
N GLU A 1015 66.58 50.94 0.98
CA GLU A 1015 67.40 52.15 1.08
C GLU A 1015 68.86 51.79 1.37
N ILE A 1016 69.12 50.75 2.19
CA ILE A 1016 70.47 50.19 2.33
C ILE A 1016 70.95 49.60 1.00
N GLU A 1017 70.12 48.84 0.29
CA GLU A 1017 70.45 48.31 -1.05
C GLU A 1017 70.77 49.41 -2.07
N LYS A 1018 70.06 50.54 -2.00
CA LYS A 1018 70.29 51.71 -2.85
C LYS A 1018 71.60 52.41 -2.47
N GLN A 1019 71.84 52.69 -1.19
CA GLN A 1019 73.08 53.29 -0.70
C GLN A 1019 74.32 52.41 -0.95
N LEU A 1020 74.16 51.07 -0.95
CA LEU A 1020 75.21 50.13 -1.37
C LEU A 1020 75.53 50.22 -2.88
N LYS A 1021 74.55 50.53 -3.72
CA LYS A 1021 74.73 50.77 -5.17
C LYS A 1021 75.28 52.16 -5.46
N ASP A 1022 74.92 53.14 -4.64
CA ASP A 1022 75.39 54.53 -4.70
C ASP A 1022 76.76 54.75 -4.01
N HIS A 1023 77.44 53.66 -3.60
CA HIS A 1023 78.76 53.66 -2.95
C HIS A 1023 78.86 54.51 -1.65
N ALA A 1024 77.80 54.54 -0.83
CA ALA A 1024 77.83 55.18 0.48
C ALA A 1024 78.89 54.57 1.42
N ASP A 1025 79.34 55.37 2.39
CA ASP A 1025 80.40 54.98 3.32
C ASP A 1025 79.90 54.11 4.48
N ASP A 1026 80.82 53.37 5.10
CA ASP A 1026 80.55 52.44 6.22
C ASP A 1026 79.87 53.12 7.43
N ILE A 1027 80.03 54.42 7.65
CA ILE A 1027 79.39 55.14 8.77
C ILE A 1027 77.94 55.44 8.42
N THR A 1028 77.67 55.99 7.23
CA THR A 1028 76.29 56.24 6.75
C THR A 1028 75.49 54.94 6.65
N LEU A 1029 76.04 53.90 6.00
CA LEU A 1029 75.37 52.60 5.88
C LEU A 1029 75.03 51.98 7.24
N ARG A 1030 75.94 52.07 8.21
CA ARG A 1030 75.73 51.61 9.59
C ARG A 1030 74.67 52.45 10.30
N GLN A 1031 74.70 53.77 10.16
CA GLN A 1031 73.75 54.66 10.84
C GLN A 1031 72.32 54.47 10.28
N THR A 1032 72.17 54.34 8.97
CA THR A 1032 70.90 53.97 8.33
C THR A 1032 70.44 52.57 8.76
N ALA A 1033 71.33 51.58 8.83
CA ALA A 1033 70.97 50.25 9.33
C ALA A 1033 70.48 50.26 10.79
N ILE A 1034 71.14 51.02 11.68
CA ILE A 1034 70.69 51.20 13.07
C ILE A 1034 69.33 51.89 13.09
N THR A 1035 69.19 53.05 12.44
CA THR A 1035 67.94 53.83 12.43
C THR A 1035 66.75 53.05 11.87
N ASN A 1036 66.96 52.28 10.79
CA ASN A 1036 65.90 51.47 10.19
C ASN A 1036 65.55 50.24 11.06
N THR A 1037 66.52 49.69 11.80
CA THR A 1037 66.28 48.61 12.76
C THR A 1037 65.59 49.13 14.04
N ASP A 1038 65.97 50.31 14.55
CA ASP A 1038 65.28 51.00 15.65
C ASP A 1038 63.82 51.31 15.24
N GLN A 1039 63.58 51.75 14.00
CA GLN A 1039 62.21 51.90 13.48
C GLN A 1039 61.46 50.55 13.48
N LEU A 1040 62.09 49.47 13.01
CA LEU A 1040 61.48 48.12 12.99
C LEU A 1040 61.13 47.62 14.41
N VAL A 1041 61.99 47.86 15.40
CA VAL A 1041 61.74 47.56 16.82
C VAL A 1041 60.54 48.34 17.35
N ASN A 1042 60.43 49.63 17.02
CA ASN A 1042 59.29 50.45 17.42
C ASN A 1042 57.98 50.02 16.74
N GLU A 1043 58.02 49.59 15.47
CA GLU A 1043 56.88 49.00 14.77
C GLU A 1043 56.43 47.68 15.41
N TYR A 1044 57.37 46.80 15.80
CA TYR A 1044 57.06 45.57 16.52
C TYR A 1044 56.44 45.83 17.91
N LYS A 1045 56.97 46.79 18.68
CA LYS A 1045 56.42 47.18 19.99
C LYS A 1045 55.00 47.75 19.87
N ASN A 1046 54.70 48.49 18.79
CA ASN A 1046 53.37 48.98 18.49
C ASN A 1046 52.37 47.84 18.13
N GLU A 1047 52.79 46.85 17.32
CA GLU A 1047 51.94 45.68 17.05
C GLU A 1047 51.70 44.82 18.30
N HIS A 1048 52.71 44.69 19.17
CA HIS A 1048 52.56 44.00 20.46
C HIS A 1048 51.51 44.66 21.35
N ALA A 1049 51.60 45.98 21.52
CA ALA A 1049 50.65 46.75 22.31
C ALA A 1049 49.20 46.62 21.78
N GLN A 1050 49.01 46.64 20.47
CA GLN A 1050 47.67 46.47 19.85
C GLN A 1050 47.10 45.05 20.05
N ILE A 1051 47.94 44.02 20.12
CA ILE A 1051 47.51 42.65 20.43
C ILE A 1051 47.10 42.53 21.91
N GLN A 1052 47.84 43.16 22.83
CA GLN A 1052 47.49 43.19 24.25
C GLN A 1052 46.21 44.03 24.52
N GLU A 1053 46.08 45.19 23.89
CA GLU A 1053 44.87 46.03 23.91
C GLU A 1053 43.64 45.22 23.48
N ALA A 1054 43.74 44.50 22.36
CA ALA A 1054 42.65 43.69 21.84
C ALA A 1054 42.28 42.55 22.79
N ALA A 1055 43.27 41.86 23.38
CA ALA A 1055 43.02 40.79 24.35
C ALA A 1055 42.27 41.31 25.60
N ALA A 1056 42.64 42.49 26.11
CA ALA A 1056 41.94 43.12 27.23
C ALA A 1056 40.50 43.54 26.86
N GLN A 1057 40.30 44.13 25.68
CA GLN A 1057 38.96 44.52 25.20
C GLN A 1057 38.04 43.31 24.94
N PHE A 1058 38.59 42.20 24.45
CA PHE A 1058 37.87 40.93 24.34
C PHE A 1058 37.47 40.38 25.73
N GLY A 1059 38.35 40.46 26.74
CA GLY A 1059 38.00 40.11 28.13
C GLY A 1059 36.86 40.97 28.70
N LEU A 1060 36.86 42.27 28.43
CA LEU A 1060 35.79 43.18 28.85
C LEU A 1060 34.46 42.91 28.10
N PHE A 1061 34.51 42.55 26.82
CA PHE A 1061 33.33 42.14 26.04
C PHE A 1061 32.67 40.90 26.64
N LEU A 1062 33.46 39.86 26.96
CA LEU A 1062 32.97 38.63 27.60
C LEU A 1062 32.27 38.90 28.94
N LYS A 1063 32.73 39.89 29.71
CA LYS A 1063 32.14 40.26 31.02
C LYS A 1063 30.76 40.92 30.91
N LYS A 1064 30.48 41.67 29.83
CA LYS A 1064 29.22 42.43 29.69
C LYS A 1064 28.03 41.59 29.23
N TRP A 1065 28.27 40.64 28.33
CA TRP A 1065 27.20 39.84 27.70
C TRP A 1065 27.00 38.49 28.41
N SER A 1066 26.96 38.54 29.75
CA SER A 1066 26.57 37.46 30.65
C SER A 1066 25.30 37.87 31.40
N ILE A 1067 24.24 37.07 31.32
CA ILE A 1067 22.94 37.41 31.94
C ILE A 1067 22.98 37.19 33.46
N THR A 1068 23.81 36.24 33.94
CA THR A 1068 24.27 36.21 35.32
C THR A 1068 25.43 37.20 35.50
N GLY A 1069 25.27 38.11 36.47
CA GLY A 1069 26.24 39.18 36.73
C GLY A 1069 27.51 38.66 37.40
N GLY A 1070 28.62 38.68 36.67
CA GLY A 1070 29.90 38.15 37.14
C GLY A 1070 30.20 36.75 36.57
N TYR A 1071 31.48 36.42 36.47
CA TYR A 1071 31.92 35.14 35.90
C TYR A 1071 31.77 34.04 36.96
N ASN A 1072 30.68 33.27 36.85
CA ASN A 1072 30.41 32.03 37.59
C ASN A 1072 30.10 32.13 39.10
N ASP A 1073 28.97 32.74 39.47
CA ASP A 1073 28.34 32.46 40.78
C ASP A 1073 27.65 31.07 40.76
N ALA A 1074 26.77 30.82 39.78
CA ALA A 1074 25.97 29.58 39.70
C ALA A 1074 26.83 28.29 39.59
N THR A 1075 27.96 28.33 38.88
CA THR A 1075 28.89 27.18 38.82
C THR A 1075 29.60 26.97 40.16
N LEU A 1076 29.87 28.02 40.93
CA LEU A 1076 30.45 27.89 42.28
C LEU A 1076 29.40 27.37 43.28
N GLU A 1077 28.16 27.89 43.27
CA GLU A 1077 27.06 27.32 44.07
C GLU A 1077 26.84 25.83 43.77
N TYR A 1078 26.80 25.45 42.49
CA TYR A 1078 26.58 24.06 42.08
C TYR A 1078 27.79 23.16 42.41
N LEU A 1079 29.02 23.64 42.25
CA LEU A 1079 30.21 22.93 42.73
C LEU A 1079 30.18 22.76 44.25
N ASP A 1080 29.78 23.78 45.02
CA ASP A 1080 29.69 23.73 46.48
C ASP A 1080 28.57 22.79 46.95
N ILE A 1081 27.45 22.70 46.22
CA ILE A 1081 26.41 21.68 46.45
C ILE A 1081 26.93 20.27 46.17
N LEU A 1082 27.64 20.05 45.05
CA LEU A 1082 28.23 18.75 44.71
C LEU A 1082 29.34 18.34 45.69
N ILE A 1083 30.18 19.28 46.13
CA ILE A 1083 31.20 19.07 47.17
C ILE A 1083 30.52 18.66 48.46
N LYS A 1084 29.49 19.40 48.92
CA LYS A 1084 28.74 19.11 50.14
C LYS A 1084 28.03 17.74 50.12
N GLU A 1085 27.50 17.34 48.96
CA GLU A 1085 26.98 15.99 48.76
C GLU A 1085 28.07 14.91 48.87
N GLU A 1086 29.21 15.11 48.19
CA GLU A 1086 30.27 14.10 48.14
C GLU A 1086 31.08 14.05 49.45
N GLU A 1087 31.15 15.16 50.20
CA GLU A 1087 31.61 15.22 51.60
C GLU A 1087 30.72 14.37 52.51
N GLY A 1088 29.39 14.47 52.37
CA GLY A 1088 28.45 13.60 53.07
C GLY A 1088 28.68 12.11 52.77
N LYS A 1089 28.93 11.78 51.49
CA LYS A 1089 29.23 10.41 51.06
C LYS A 1089 30.61 9.93 51.54
N VAL A 1090 31.62 10.82 51.61
CA VAL A 1090 32.94 10.53 52.20
C VAL A 1090 32.84 10.34 53.72
N GLY A 1091 32.03 11.14 54.41
CA GLY A 1091 31.72 10.97 55.84
C GLY A 1091 31.04 9.63 56.16
N ALA A 1092 30.27 9.09 55.21
CA ALA A 1092 29.70 7.74 55.26
C ALA A 1092 30.67 6.62 54.79
N GLY A 1093 31.96 6.90 54.59
CA GLY A 1093 32.98 5.92 54.20
C GLY A 1093 33.36 5.92 52.70
N GLY A 1094 32.89 6.89 51.92
CA GLY A 1094 33.13 7.01 50.48
C GLY A 1094 34.56 7.41 50.08
N SER A 1095 34.87 7.23 48.78
CA SER A 1095 36.21 7.47 48.22
C SER A 1095 36.50 8.95 47.98
N LYS A 1096 37.55 9.47 48.66
CA LYS A 1096 38.01 10.87 48.52
C LYS A 1096 38.45 11.28 47.11
N LYS A 1097 38.66 10.36 46.16
CA LYS A 1097 39.12 10.69 44.79
C LYS A 1097 38.20 11.68 44.07
N LYS A 1098 36.88 11.54 44.21
CA LYS A 1098 35.90 12.38 43.50
C LYS A 1098 35.73 13.75 44.15
N LEU A 1099 35.73 13.81 45.48
CA LEU A 1099 35.80 15.06 46.25
C LEU A 1099 37.07 15.87 45.92
N ASN A 1100 38.23 15.22 45.88
CA ASN A 1100 39.49 15.90 45.53
C ASN A 1100 39.50 16.46 44.09
N ALA A 1101 38.81 15.81 43.14
CA ALA A 1101 38.66 16.33 41.78
C ALA A 1101 37.78 17.60 41.75
N LEU A 1102 36.62 17.57 42.42
CA LEU A 1102 35.73 18.74 42.52
C LEU A 1102 36.43 19.94 43.19
N LEU A 1103 37.21 19.70 44.25
CA LEU A 1103 38.03 20.72 44.90
C LEU A 1103 39.14 21.27 44.00
N LEU A 1104 39.78 20.42 43.20
CA LEU A 1104 40.82 20.82 42.25
C LEU A 1104 40.24 21.68 41.11
N ASP A 1105 39.10 21.30 40.56
CA ASP A 1105 38.47 22.04 39.46
C ASP A 1105 37.88 23.37 39.94
N ARG A 1106 37.32 23.42 41.16
CA ARG A 1106 36.98 24.68 41.85
C ARG A 1106 38.21 25.59 42.03
N ALA A 1107 39.37 25.03 42.38
CA ALA A 1107 40.60 25.80 42.55
C ALA A 1107 41.11 26.39 41.22
N LYS A 1108 41.18 25.58 40.14
CA LYS A 1108 41.52 26.05 38.78
C LYS A 1108 40.58 27.16 38.31
N HIS A 1109 39.28 27.02 38.60
CA HIS A 1109 38.27 27.99 38.17
C HIS A 1109 38.48 29.36 38.84
N VAL A 1110 38.80 29.36 40.14
CA VAL A 1110 39.20 30.57 40.90
C VAL A 1110 40.52 31.16 40.39
N GLU A 1111 41.46 30.34 39.93
CA GLU A 1111 42.75 30.79 39.38
C GLU A 1111 42.60 31.47 38.01
N ILE A 1112 41.74 30.95 37.13
CA ILE A 1112 41.37 31.59 35.85
C ILE A 1112 40.74 32.98 36.10
N VAL A 1113 39.85 33.10 37.09
CA VAL A 1113 39.26 34.40 37.48
C VAL A 1113 40.34 35.39 37.91
N LYS A 1114 41.31 34.99 38.74
CA LYS A 1114 42.41 35.86 39.18
C LYS A 1114 43.30 36.34 38.04
N ILE A 1115 43.56 35.50 37.03
CA ILE A 1115 44.35 35.90 35.85
C ILE A 1115 43.63 36.97 35.03
N LEU A 1116 42.29 36.86 34.90
CA LEU A 1116 41.48 37.89 34.27
C LEU A 1116 41.46 39.18 35.10
N GLU A 1117 41.27 39.11 36.42
CA GLU A 1117 41.30 40.26 37.32
C GLU A 1117 42.65 40.99 37.34
N HIS A 1118 43.78 40.28 37.24
CA HIS A 1118 45.11 40.90 37.23
C HIS A 1118 45.29 41.84 36.04
N ASN A 1119 44.78 41.46 34.86
CA ASN A 1119 44.84 42.25 33.64
C ASN A 1119 43.86 43.44 33.62
N MET A 1120 42.95 43.55 34.60
CA MET A 1120 41.96 44.64 34.70
C MET A 1120 42.44 45.85 35.52
N LYS A 1121 43.71 45.91 35.95
CA LYS A 1121 44.22 46.96 36.85
C LYS A 1121 44.65 48.27 36.20
N TYR A 1122 44.47 48.46 34.90
CA TYR A 1122 44.72 49.73 34.20
C TYR A 1122 43.50 50.21 33.39
N ASP A 1123 43.31 51.54 33.43
CA ASP A 1123 42.25 52.35 32.82
C ASP A 1123 40.77 52.12 33.26
N PRO A 1124 40.25 52.96 34.18
CA PRO A 1124 38.82 53.01 34.52
C PRO A 1124 37.87 53.44 33.38
N ASN A 1125 38.37 54.00 32.26
CA ASN A 1125 37.56 54.52 31.15
C ASN A 1125 37.47 53.57 29.94
N ALA A 1126 37.94 52.32 30.06
CA ALA A 1126 37.98 51.36 28.96
C ALA A 1126 36.61 51.16 28.28
N ARG A 1127 36.50 51.57 27.01
CA ARG A 1127 35.26 51.51 26.21
C ARG A 1127 34.82 50.07 25.94
N LEU A 1128 33.57 49.77 26.27
CA LEU A 1128 32.94 48.46 26.06
C LEU A 1128 32.58 48.24 24.58
N LEU A 1129 33.09 47.16 23.98
CA LEU A 1129 32.80 46.78 22.59
C LEU A 1129 31.35 46.32 22.39
N ASN A 1130 30.83 46.54 21.17
CA ASN A 1130 29.69 45.83 20.59
C ASN A 1130 30.12 44.79 19.53
N GLU A 1131 29.17 44.01 19.01
CA GLU A 1131 29.41 42.92 18.04
C GLU A 1131 30.15 43.37 16.76
N GLN A 1132 29.77 44.52 16.18
CA GLN A 1132 30.45 45.06 15.00
C GLN A 1132 31.85 45.61 15.35
N GLU A 1133 32.05 46.09 16.58
CA GLU A 1133 33.36 46.52 17.07
C GLU A 1133 34.31 45.34 17.37
N VAL A 1134 33.79 44.19 17.83
CA VAL A 1134 34.56 42.93 17.93
C VAL A 1134 35.04 42.49 16.55
N ASP A 1135 34.14 42.45 15.56
CA ASP A 1135 34.50 42.01 14.22
C ASP A 1135 35.44 43.01 13.51
N ALA A 1136 35.29 44.32 13.78
CA ALA A 1136 36.23 45.35 13.34
C ALA A 1136 37.61 45.23 14.03
N LEU A 1137 37.66 44.88 15.32
CA LEU A 1137 38.90 44.65 16.07
C LEU A 1137 39.64 43.40 15.57
N VAL A 1138 38.91 42.31 15.26
CA VAL A 1138 39.47 41.12 14.60
C VAL A 1138 40.04 41.48 13.21
N ARG A 1139 39.37 42.35 12.44
CA ARG A 1139 39.90 42.87 11.17
C ARG A 1139 41.12 43.78 11.36
N LYS A 1140 41.18 44.62 12.41
CA LYS A 1140 42.36 45.42 12.81
C LYS A 1140 43.58 44.50 13.03
N LEU A 1141 43.39 43.39 13.76
CA LEU A 1141 44.44 42.42 14.04
C LEU A 1141 44.96 41.69 12.78
N TYR A 1142 44.11 41.33 11.81
CA TYR A 1142 44.58 40.74 10.53
C TYR A 1142 45.31 41.74 9.63
N ASN A 1143 45.17 43.05 9.88
CA ASN A 1143 45.78 44.13 9.09
C ASN A 1143 47.10 44.67 9.69
N LEU A 1144 47.60 44.10 10.78
CA LEU A 1144 48.91 44.46 11.36
C LEU A 1144 50.04 44.24 10.33
N LYS A 1145 50.93 45.24 10.20
CA LYS A 1145 51.92 45.39 9.11
C LYS A 1145 52.88 44.19 9.01
N HIS A 1146 53.31 43.65 10.15
CA HIS A 1146 54.36 42.64 10.25
C HIS A 1146 53.86 41.23 10.59
N PHE A 1147 52.77 41.11 11.36
CA PHE A 1147 52.29 39.82 11.85
C PHE A 1147 50.80 39.50 11.53
N GLY A 1148 50.01 40.47 11.04
CA GLY A 1148 48.58 40.26 10.75
C GLY A 1148 48.31 39.20 9.66
N LYS A 1149 49.19 39.13 8.66
CA LYS A 1149 49.17 38.06 7.63
C LYS A 1149 49.44 36.66 8.22
N ASN A 1150 50.24 36.55 9.28
CA ASN A 1150 50.49 35.27 9.95
C ASN A 1150 49.30 34.87 10.84
N LEU A 1151 48.72 35.82 11.61
CA LEU A 1151 47.50 35.59 12.38
C LEU A 1151 46.35 35.09 11.48
N ARG A 1152 46.22 35.68 10.27
CA ARG A 1152 45.26 35.24 9.25
C ARG A 1152 45.57 33.85 8.70
N LYS A 1153 46.83 33.53 8.36
CA LYS A 1153 47.25 32.20 7.89
C LYS A 1153 46.94 31.10 8.91
N VAL A 1154 47.28 31.31 10.18
CA VAL A 1154 47.05 30.32 11.26
C VAL A 1154 45.56 30.04 11.41
N LYS A 1155 44.71 31.08 11.44
CA LYS A 1155 43.24 30.88 11.43
C LYS A 1155 42.77 30.07 10.23
N GLN A 1156 43.22 30.42 9.02
CA GLN A 1156 42.77 29.76 7.79
C GLN A 1156 43.16 28.28 7.74
N ALA A 1157 44.30 27.89 8.31
CA ALA A 1157 44.68 26.48 8.45
C ALA A 1157 43.73 25.72 9.40
N ILE A 1158 43.39 26.32 10.55
CA ILE A 1158 42.47 25.73 11.54
C ILE A 1158 41.05 25.60 10.98
N THR A 1159 40.51 26.65 10.34
CA THR A 1159 39.15 26.59 9.77
C THR A 1159 39.04 25.56 8.63
N ALA A 1160 40.01 25.54 7.71
CA ALA A 1160 40.00 24.58 6.59
C ALA A 1160 40.16 23.12 7.03
N ALA A 1161 40.79 22.87 8.19
CA ALA A 1161 40.89 21.54 8.78
C ALA A 1161 39.55 21.02 9.32
N HIS A 1162 38.66 21.91 9.79
CA HIS A 1162 37.35 21.54 10.34
C HIS A 1162 36.29 21.30 9.25
N GLU A 1163 36.29 22.08 8.15
CA GLU A 1163 35.27 21.98 7.11
C GLU A 1163 35.38 20.70 6.25
N ALA A 1164 36.55 20.06 6.20
CA ALA A 1164 36.87 19.00 5.23
C ALA A 1164 36.37 17.58 5.59
N THR A 1165 35.93 17.34 6.83
CA THR A 1165 35.71 15.99 7.38
C THR A 1165 34.25 15.52 7.43
N TYR A 1166 33.27 16.43 7.38
CA TYR A 1166 31.86 16.11 7.64
C TYR A 1166 31.11 15.58 6.40
N ARG A 1167 30.52 14.38 6.53
CA ARG A 1167 29.69 13.74 5.49
C ARG A 1167 28.49 13.01 6.09
N GLU A 1168 27.28 13.39 5.68
CA GLU A 1168 26.03 12.73 6.08
C GLU A 1168 25.97 11.26 5.58
N ARG A 1169 25.43 10.36 6.40
CA ARG A 1169 24.93 9.04 5.97
C ARG A 1169 23.42 9.12 5.79
N PRO A 1170 22.88 9.34 4.58
CA PRO A 1170 21.45 9.52 4.38
C PRO A 1170 20.67 8.23 4.65
N TYR A 1171 19.69 8.25 5.55
CA TYR A 1171 18.78 7.12 5.76
C TYR A 1171 17.55 7.26 4.86
N ARG A 1172 17.42 6.36 3.88
CA ARG A 1172 16.25 6.35 2.98
C ARG A 1172 15.25 5.26 3.37
N VAL A 1173 14.06 5.68 3.76
CA VAL A 1173 12.91 4.78 3.93
C VAL A 1173 12.60 4.10 2.60
N LYS A 1174 12.52 2.76 2.61
CA LYS A 1174 12.23 1.97 1.40
C LYS A 1174 10.74 2.02 1.07
N ASN A 1175 10.32 3.01 0.29
CA ASN A 1175 8.95 3.06 -0.23
C ASN A 1175 8.62 1.78 -1.03
N SER A 1176 7.69 0.99 -0.50
CA SER A 1176 7.21 -0.26 -1.12
C SER A 1176 6.37 0.00 -2.37
N ARG A 1177 5.63 1.13 -2.41
CA ARG A 1177 4.74 1.57 -3.49
C ARG A 1177 5.47 2.00 -4.79
N GLY A 1178 6.58 1.35 -5.20
CA GLY A 1178 7.33 1.81 -6.38
C GLY A 1178 8.58 1.02 -6.86
N ARG A 1179 8.88 -0.18 -6.33
CA ARG A 1179 9.98 -1.03 -6.83
C ARG A 1179 9.46 -2.19 -7.70
N PRO A 1180 9.70 -2.19 -9.03
CA PRO A 1180 9.78 -3.44 -9.79
C PRO A 1180 10.91 -4.30 -9.22
N ARG A 1181 10.75 -5.63 -9.16
CA ARG A 1181 11.81 -6.54 -8.72
C ARG A 1181 12.86 -6.72 -9.82
N SER A 1182 13.77 -5.76 -9.94
CA SER A 1182 14.90 -5.79 -10.88
C SER A 1182 15.94 -6.86 -10.50
N HIS A 1183 15.68 -8.11 -10.87
CA HIS A 1183 16.64 -9.22 -10.81
C HIS A 1183 17.73 -9.09 -11.90
N PHE A 1184 18.54 -8.03 -11.78
CA PHE A 1184 19.81 -7.84 -12.48
C PHE A 1184 20.92 -7.68 -11.44
N LYS A 1185 21.67 -8.75 -11.19
CA LYS A 1185 23.06 -8.62 -10.74
C LYS A 1185 23.92 -8.35 -11.97
N PRO A 1186 24.97 -7.51 -11.89
CA PRO A 1186 26.04 -7.52 -12.88
C PRO A 1186 26.63 -8.93 -12.98
N THR A 1187 27.00 -9.35 -14.19
CA THR A 1187 27.68 -10.62 -14.43
C THR A 1187 29.18 -10.41 -14.35
N ASP A 1188 29.80 -10.74 -13.21
CA ASP A 1188 31.25 -10.87 -13.13
C ASP A 1188 31.71 -12.01 -14.05
N ILE A 1189 32.53 -11.65 -15.05
CA ILE A 1189 33.19 -12.63 -15.92
C ILE A 1189 34.54 -12.97 -15.30
N SER A 1190 34.57 -14.06 -14.53
CA SER A 1190 35.82 -14.72 -14.13
C SER A 1190 35.70 -16.24 -14.34
N HIS A 1191 36.63 -16.80 -15.11
CA HIS A 1191 36.77 -18.25 -15.28
C HIS A 1191 37.55 -18.83 -14.10
N GLY A 1192 37.18 -20.00 -13.55
CA GLY A 1192 37.96 -20.50 -12.40
C GLY A 1192 37.66 -21.82 -11.68
N ILE A 1193 36.75 -22.71 -12.16
CA ILE A 1193 36.62 -24.12 -11.70
C ILE A 1193 36.16 -24.34 -10.22
N PRO A 1194 35.17 -25.22 -9.93
CA PRO A 1194 34.63 -25.41 -8.58
C PRO A 1194 35.28 -26.57 -7.79
N ASN A 1195 35.18 -26.56 -6.45
CA ASN A 1195 35.10 -27.82 -5.69
C ASN A 1195 34.57 -27.73 -4.24
N ALA A 1196 34.10 -28.88 -3.76
CA ALA A 1196 33.97 -29.34 -2.36
C ALA A 1196 33.11 -28.54 -1.33
N ILE A 1197 31.93 -29.10 -1.06
CA ILE A 1197 31.16 -28.93 0.17
C ILE A 1197 31.91 -29.56 1.36
N VAL A 1198 32.04 -28.85 2.49
CA VAL A 1198 32.00 -29.46 3.84
C VAL A 1198 31.28 -28.52 4.80
N GLY A 1199 30.29 -29.05 5.54
CA GLY A 1199 29.73 -28.39 6.72
C GLY A 1199 29.58 -29.38 7.88
N ARG A 1200 29.99 -28.98 9.08
CA ARG A 1200 29.65 -29.60 10.38
C ARG A 1200 29.49 -28.45 11.39
N ILE A 1201 28.35 -28.29 12.06
CA ILE A 1201 27.83 -29.15 13.15
C ILE A 1201 28.80 -29.16 14.34
N GLN A 1202 28.42 -28.44 15.39
CA GLN A 1202 28.87 -28.67 16.76
C GLN A 1202 27.64 -28.76 17.67
N GLN A 1203 27.47 -29.91 18.34
CA GLN A 1203 26.74 -30.01 19.59
C GLN A 1203 27.52 -30.91 20.55
N SER A 1204 27.64 -30.41 21.79
CA SER A 1204 27.89 -31.09 23.06
C SER A 1204 28.23 -32.59 23.09
N LEU A 1205 29.33 -32.92 23.79
CA LEU A 1205 29.37 -33.93 24.87
C LEU A 1205 30.39 -33.46 25.96
N PRO A 1206 30.32 -33.93 27.23
CA PRO A 1206 30.83 -33.16 28.37
C PRO A 1206 32.05 -33.72 29.13
N SER A 1207 32.64 -32.81 29.93
CA SER A 1207 33.23 -33.00 31.28
C SER A 1207 34.45 -33.93 31.53
N ARG A 1208 35.59 -33.27 31.85
CA ARG A 1208 36.56 -33.54 32.96
C ARG A 1208 37.40 -34.84 32.95
N PRO A 1209 38.58 -34.87 33.63
CA PRO A 1209 39.59 -33.79 33.79
C PRO A 1209 41.07 -34.30 33.74
N GLN A 1210 41.99 -33.39 34.12
CA GLN A 1210 43.28 -33.63 34.80
C GLN A 1210 44.61 -33.85 34.03
N THR A 1211 45.66 -33.41 34.74
CA THR A 1211 47.11 -33.62 34.60
C THR A 1211 47.88 -33.07 33.40
N TRP A 1212 48.78 -32.14 33.75
CA TRP A 1212 49.89 -31.60 32.97
C TRP A 1212 50.98 -32.65 32.72
N LEU A 1213 51.76 -32.52 31.63
CA LEU A 1213 53.22 -32.25 31.70
C LEU A 1213 53.89 -32.12 30.31
N ASN A 1214 54.86 -31.21 30.25
CA ASN A 1214 56.04 -31.13 29.38
C ASN A 1214 55.98 -31.43 27.86
N SER A 1215 56.13 -30.34 27.10
CA SER A 1215 57.09 -30.17 25.99
C SER A 1215 58.06 -31.33 25.64
N THR A 1216 58.20 -31.62 24.34
CA THR A 1216 59.39 -31.15 23.56
C THR A 1216 59.20 -31.25 22.04
N THR A 1217 60.05 -30.51 21.33
CA THR A 1217 60.24 -30.35 19.89
C THR A 1217 61.37 -31.28 19.36
N PRO A 1218 61.78 -31.29 18.06
CA PRO A 1218 61.04 -31.15 16.78
C PRO A 1218 61.62 -32.06 15.62
N LYS A 1219 61.23 -31.74 14.37
CA LYS A 1219 62.04 -31.76 13.10
C LYS A 1219 62.18 -33.04 12.24
N THR A 1220 61.94 -32.82 10.93
CA THR A 1220 62.55 -33.47 9.73
C THR A 1220 62.24 -34.98 9.50
N THR A 1221 62.36 -35.56 8.29
CA THR A 1221 63.14 -35.18 7.09
C THR A 1221 62.39 -35.46 5.75
N TYR A 1222 63.05 -35.17 4.63
CA TYR A 1222 62.61 -35.16 3.23
C TYR A 1222 62.75 -36.52 2.49
N GLN A 1223 62.31 -36.52 1.20
CA GLN A 1223 62.68 -37.44 0.10
C GLN A 1223 62.15 -38.90 0.18
N GLU A 1224 61.97 -39.68 -0.88
CA GLU A 1224 61.77 -39.58 -2.36
C GLU A 1224 61.88 -41.05 -2.86
N VAL A 1225 61.39 -41.39 -4.07
CA VAL A 1225 61.79 -42.48 -5.01
C VAL A 1225 60.58 -42.93 -5.87
N ILE A 1226 60.85 -43.51 -7.04
CA ILE A 1226 59.97 -43.54 -8.23
C ILE A 1226 59.82 -44.99 -8.78
N TYR A 1227 58.75 -45.21 -9.58
CA TYR A 1227 58.42 -46.41 -10.39
C TYR A 1227 57.87 -47.64 -9.62
N GLY A 1228 56.95 -48.43 -10.17
CA GLY A 1228 56.23 -48.28 -11.45
C GLY A 1228 55.39 -49.52 -11.83
N ALA A 1229 54.94 -49.56 -13.09
CA ALA A 1229 54.28 -50.68 -13.80
C ALA A 1229 52.78 -51.00 -13.55
N THR A 1230 52.15 -51.34 -14.67
CA THR A 1230 50.79 -51.84 -14.98
C THR A 1230 50.71 -53.38 -14.89
N PRO A 1231 49.60 -54.06 -15.28
CA PRO A 1231 48.14 -53.80 -15.12
C PRO A 1231 47.39 -55.03 -14.52
N GLY A 1232 46.05 -54.96 -14.35
CA GLY A 1232 45.24 -56.18 -14.15
C GLY A 1232 43.76 -55.98 -13.80
N THR A 1233 42.89 -56.78 -14.42
CA THR A 1233 41.43 -56.95 -14.15
C THR A 1233 41.13 -58.46 -14.03
N PRO A 1234 39.88 -58.93 -13.82
CA PRO A 1234 38.88 -58.62 -12.80
C PRO A 1234 38.40 -59.93 -12.06
N VAL A 1235 37.09 -60.06 -11.77
CA VAL A 1235 36.28 -61.28 -11.46
C VAL A 1235 35.95 -61.60 -9.98
N GLY A 1236 34.64 -61.80 -9.72
CA GLY A 1236 34.09 -62.68 -8.67
C GLY A 1236 33.86 -62.07 -7.27
N GLY A 1237 32.83 -62.44 -6.51
CA GLY A 1237 31.68 -63.29 -6.84
C GLY A 1237 30.78 -63.64 -5.62
N SER A 1238 29.50 -63.94 -5.88
CA SER A 1238 28.55 -64.79 -5.10
C SER A 1238 28.64 -64.91 -3.56
N GLY A 1239 27.52 -64.64 -2.86
CA GLY A 1239 27.31 -65.08 -1.47
C GLY A 1239 25.87 -64.91 -0.95
N ASN A 1240 25.18 -66.01 -0.64
CA ASN A 1240 23.92 -66.03 0.15
C ASN A 1240 24.26 -65.79 1.65
N SER A 1241 23.35 -65.53 2.61
CA SER A 1241 22.01 -66.11 2.83
C SER A 1241 21.22 -65.42 3.97
N SER A 1242 19.89 -65.64 4.04
CA SER A 1242 19.02 -65.67 5.27
C SER A 1242 18.89 -64.39 6.15
N GLN A 1243 17.91 -64.14 7.06
CA GLN A 1243 16.51 -64.55 7.39
C GLN A 1243 16.03 -63.58 8.54
N LEU A 1244 14.78 -63.44 9.04
CA LEU A 1244 13.42 -63.94 8.73
C LEU A 1244 12.34 -62.99 9.33
N SER A 1245 11.30 -62.58 8.56
CA SER A 1245 9.98 -62.08 9.05
C SER A 1245 9.94 -60.76 9.88
N GLN A 1246 8.81 -60.08 10.17
CA GLN A 1246 7.37 -60.28 9.91
C GLN A 1246 6.79 -58.98 9.28
N GLN A 1247 5.86 -58.94 8.30
CA GLN A 1247 4.55 -59.56 8.04
C GLN A 1247 3.32 -58.99 8.80
N LYS A 1248 2.55 -58.15 8.09
CA LYS A 1248 1.08 -58.10 7.90
C LYS A 1248 0.87 -57.34 6.56
N LYS A 1249 0.26 -57.83 5.47
CA LYS A 1249 -1.07 -58.48 5.24
C LYS A 1249 -2.21 -57.61 5.77
N VAL A 1250 -3.28 -57.35 5.02
CA VAL A 1250 -4.02 -58.23 4.09
C VAL A 1250 -4.13 -57.67 2.66
N ALA A 1251 -4.44 -58.52 1.69
CA ALA A 1251 -4.79 -58.15 0.31
C ALA A 1251 -6.10 -58.84 -0.13
N SER A 1252 -6.78 -58.27 -1.12
CA SER A 1252 -7.83 -58.93 -1.93
C SER A 1252 -7.64 -58.51 -3.40
N ALA A 1253 -8.17 -59.27 -4.36
CA ALA A 1253 -7.85 -59.09 -5.77
C ALA A 1253 -8.89 -59.68 -6.74
N LYS A 1254 -8.85 -59.19 -8.00
CA LYS A 1254 -9.60 -59.64 -9.19
C LYS A 1254 -11.09 -59.20 -9.17
N SER A 1255 -11.79 -59.13 -10.31
CA SER A 1255 -11.52 -59.70 -11.64
C SER A 1255 -11.80 -58.71 -12.80
N ALA A 1256 -11.83 -59.20 -14.04
CA ALA A 1256 -12.12 -58.44 -15.26
C ALA A 1256 -13.01 -59.26 -16.21
N VAL A 1257 -13.72 -58.62 -17.15
CA VAL A 1257 -13.90 -59.02 -18.58
C VAL A 1257 -14.92 -58.13 -19.32
N ARG A 1258 -14.74 -58.05 -20.64
CA ARG A 1258 -15.39 -57.29 -21.75
C ARG A 1258 -16.94 -57.30 -21.85
N GLY A 1259 -17.48 -56.29 -22.55
CA GLY A 1259 -18.77 -56.29 -23.29
C GLY A 1259 -19.47 -54.91 -23.27
N TRP A 1260 -19.38 -54.02 -24.27
CA TRP A 1260 -19.89 -53.96 -25.67
C TRP A 1260 -21.42 -53.70 -25.87
N PHE A 1261 -21.73 -52.47 -26.34
CA PHE A 1261 -22.87 -52.00 -27.14
C PHE A 1261 -24.32 -51.93 -26.58
N LYS A 1262 -24.94 -50.74 -26.78
CA LYS A 1262 -26.38 -50.38 -26.81
C LYS A 1262 -27.20 -50.69 -25.53
N SER A 1263 -28.12 -49.84 -25.10
CA SER A 1263 -28.89 -48.80 -25.81
C SER A 1263 -28.54 -47.36 -25.43
#